data_AF-A0AAX1EDV0-F1
#
_entry.id   AF-A0AAX1EDV0-F1
#
_cell.length_a   1.000
_cell.length_b   1.000
_cell.length_c   1.000
_cell.angle_alpha   90.00
_cell.angle_beta   90.00
_cell.angle_gamma   90.00
#
_symmetry.space_group_name_H-M   'P 1'
#
loop_
_entity.id
_entity.type
_entity.pdbx_description
1 polymer ?
#
loop_
_entity_poly.entity_id
_entity_poly.type
_entity_poly.pdbx_seq_one_letter_code
_entity_poly.pdbx_strand_id
1 'polypeptide(L)'
;MPEIVIFTHAPQKTLGDPSSAAKLQRLLMDKLAYRYKDLVVKVVVSLNKSDEVAIRNLFQADMPYELIDSTRSTTGMAQLEKTIKKTDIIISYPTPHFLTQSVADLFTANMKPVIALGEYDYDMEFQLRHRKSIPIVPGCFFLSSGLGKENLGIYIETFNEPAKIHPTDFSKLPSDLLSGNKEFYFGYFNRLFSSHTGATPSRFIAFAIHCSHQKDIDIILPLQLRNASEISEEGKENILLSDSFINDLQDFDHVLISYFPPNSPPVYFMYERTGKTLTAKEISEEEFERQKDKAQKIIRIINAFPLHKDTVRALVEASAPVNLLTGDQSFSEALSLSKIAFYQTMSWKQKFYEALTAASAQKYTTLHEWFKMVGQKTTSLKSLVEFYKKNKEILYKETQALRCDLEINKNLSLLFLDYLDHFLQNSTYVLFTQFIEHLRSHPKYYTHEKGGGLISKKALFDHINFYFKSAASPEEKNKMFTYFDAHMDSLIKLDNHYKIWFYHDLKTQHPELQIALPANFIIEGMKNLNLISEEIYYNTSYDPVLDENNEPLLVTMVHLTNHLQLLEMVDINVLTAEDKLEILQEIMRGDAICKNRNDNFSDTFWLKFLEKETDARVWRQTLKLLFTTPCYSSLSEGAAFYPDEPSLFFKLATRSELTEMFLKKPIAFNILMEELFLTKQPVKVFDSKINELVLNAFFSISYDDVSPSFFRSSTKFLPKGKELLCKVLSVGDIDKQTVIKHFFKEMFTNHPQEFSRFNKHFAPYLPQYLKDFINERQYSSASYIGH
;
A
#
# COMPACT_ATOMS: atom_id res chain seq x y z
N MET A 1 12.38 -21.28 -15.84
CA MET A 1 13.54 -20.37 -16.02
C MET A 1 12.96 -18.98 -16.16
N PRO A 2 13.53 -17.95 -15.52
CA PRO A 2 12.85 -16.68 -15.35
C PRO A 2 12.72 -15.92 -16.68
N GLU A 3 11.50 -15.58 -17.08
CA GLU A 3 11.24 -14.52 -18.06
C GLU A 3 11.14 -13.19 -17.31
N ILE A 4 12.12 -12.30 -17.53
CA ILE A 4 12.17 -10.97 -16.92
C ILE A 4 11.68 -9.95 -17.93
N VAL A 5 10.68 -9.16 -17.52
CA VAL A 5 10.22 -8.00 -18.29
C VAL A 5 10.68 -6.72 -17.62
N ILE A 6 11.40 -5.89 -18.36
CA ILE A 6 11.62 -4.50 -17.99
C ILE A 6 10.49 -3.67 -18.62
N PHE A 7 9.64 -3.10 -17.78
CA PHE A 7 8.57 -2.22 -18.21
C PHE A 7 9.01 -0.76 -18.14
N THR A 8 8.89 -0.06 -19.26
CA THR A 8 9.28 1.35 -19.40
C THR A 8 8.31 2.13 -20.28
N HIS A 9 8.49 3.45 -20.34
CA HIS A 9 7.64 4.35 -21.08
C HIS A 9 8.49 5.34 -21.90
N ALA A 10 7.95 5.81 -23.02
CA ALA A 10 8.57 6.87 -23.83
C ALA A 10 7.72 8.16 -23.76
N PRO A 11 7.87 8.99 -22.71
CA PRO A 11 7.11 10.23 -22.61
C PRO A 11 7.68 11.31 -23.54
N GLN A 12 6.80 11.97 -24.29
CA GLN A 12 7.05 13.30 -24.86
C GLN A 12 8.30 13.39 -25.78
N LYS A 13 8.47 12.45 -26.72
CA LYS A 13 9.60 12.45 -27.68
C LYS A 13 10.99 12.37 -27.03
N THR A 14 11.09 11.96 -25.77
CA THR A 14 12.36 11.73 -25.08
C THR A 14 12.71 10.25 -25.11
N LEU A 15 14.00 9.94 -25.36
CA LEU A 15 14.50 8.56 -25.47
C LEU A 15 15.25 8.10 -24.20
N GLY A 16 15.34 8.95 -23.17
CA GLY A 16 16.15 8.67 -21.97
C GLY A 16 15.69 7.43 -21.21
N ASP A 17 14.38 7.32 -20.93
CA ASP A 17 13.82 6.18 -20.20
C ASP A 17 13.98 4.85 -20.98
N PRO A 18 13.57 4.76 -22.27
CA PRO A 18 13.80 3.56 -23.07
C PRO A 18 15.29 3.22 -23.27
N SER A 19 16.16 4.23 -23.41
CA SER A 19 17.61 4.01 -23.54
C SER A 19 18.20 3.41 -22.26
N SER A 20 17.77 3.89 -21.09
CA SER A 20 18.22 3.36 -19.81
C SER A 20 17.73 1.92 -19.62
N ALA A 21 16.48 1.63 -19.97
CA ALA A 21 15.94 0.27 -19.95
C ALA A 21 16.68 -0.68 -20.92
N ALA A 22 16.99 -0.24 -22.15
CA ALA A 22 17.79 -1.01 -23.10
C ALA A 22 19.20 -1.30 -22.56
N LYS A 23 19.82 -0.32 -21.89
CA LYS A 23 21.12 -0.51 -21.24
C LYS A 23 21.06 -1.55 -20.12
N LEU A 24 20.05 -1.47 -19.26
CA LEU A 24 19.83 -2.47 -18.20
C LEU A 24 19.59 -3.86 -18.79
N GLN A 25 18.78 -3.97 -19.85
CA GLN A 25 18.54 -5.22 -20.55
C GLN A 25 19.85 -5.85 -21.03
N ARG A 26 20.70 -5.07 -21.70
CA ARG A 26 21.99 -5.57 -22.20
C ARG A 26 22.86 -6.09 -21.07
N LEU A 27 22.98 -5.34 -19.97
CA LEU A 27 23.75 -5.75 -18.80
C LEU A 27 23.23 -7.06 -18.20
N LEU A 28 21.92 -7.22 -18.06
CA LEU A 28 21.30 -8.45 -17.56
C LEU A 28 21.58 -9.63 -18.49
N MET A 29 21.44 -9.43 -19.81
CA MET A 29 21.73 -10.47 -20.79
C MET A 29 23.20 -10.89 -20.75
N ASP A 30 24.14 -9.94 -20.72
CA ASP A 30 25.58 -10.25 -20.74
C ASP A 30 26.05 -10.90 -19.43
N LYS A 31 25.50 -10.48 -18.28
CA LYS A 31 26.00 -10.86 -16.96
C LYS A 31 25.19 -11.94 -16.25
N LEU A 32 23.97 -12.24 -16.68
CA LEU A 32 23.16 -13.31 -16.08
C LEU A 32 22.97 -14.51 -17.01
N ALA A 33 23.24 -14.38 -18.32
CA ALA A 33 23.09 -15.49 -19.26
C ALA A 33 23.97 -16.71 -18.93
N TYR A 34 25.15 -16.51 -18.32
CA TYR A 34 26.00 -17.63 -17.91
C TYR A 34 25.44 -18.37 -16.68
N ARG A 35 24.61 -17.71 -15.87
CA ARG A 35 24.10 -18.22 -14.59
C ARG A 35 22.73 -18.86 -14.74
N TYR A 36 21.90 -18.33 -15.63
CA TYR A 36 20.55 -18.81 -15.93
C TYR A 36 20.47 -19.24 -17.40
N LYS A 37 20.55 -20.55 -17.65
CA LYS A 37 20.39 -21.12 -18.99
C LYS A 37 19.00 -20.76 -19.53
N ASP A 38 18.93 -20.24 -20.75
CA ASP A 38 17.69 -19.82 -21.42
C ASP A 38 16.97 -18.63 -20.75
N LEU A 39 17.70 -17.75 -20.04
CA LEU A 39 17.18 -16.48 -19.52
C LEU A 39 16.63 -15.60 -20.66
N VAL A 40 15.39 -15.13 -20.50
CA VAL A 40 14.78 -14.18 -21.43
C VAL A 40 14.61 -12.84 -20.70
N VAL A 41 15.29 -11.81 -21.20
CA VAL A 41 15.11 -10.43 -20.74
C VAL A 41 14.50 -9.62 -21.87
N LYS A 42 13.28 -9.12 -21.66
CA LYS A 42 12.51 -8.38 -22.66
C LYS A 42 12.18 -6.99 -22.16
N VAL A 43 12.32 -5.98 -23.02
CA VAL A 43 11.88 -4.61 -22.70
C VAL A 43 10.52 -4.36 -23.34
N VAL A 44 9.54 -3.95 -22.54
CA VAL A 44 8.24 -3.51 -23.02
C VAL A 44 8.15 -2.00 -22.89
N VAL A 45 7.99 -1.32 -24.02
CA VAL A 45 7.92 0.15 -24.09
C VAL A 45 6.49 0.59 -24.41
N SER A 46 5.89 1.30 -23.47
CA SER A 46 4.64 2.03 -23.72
C SER A 46 4.95 3.36 -24.42
N LEU A 47 4.38 3.58 -25.60
CA LEU A 47 4.66 4.78 -26.41
C LEU A 47 3.44 5.30 -27.16
N ASN A 48 3.56 6.53 -27.67
CA ASN A 48 2.69 7.10 -28.70
C ASN A 48 3.36 6.92 -30.08
N LYS A 49 2.57 6.61 -31.13
CA LYS A 49 3.08 6.19 -32.45
C LYS A 49 4.18 7.05 -33.09
N SER A 50 4.30 8.34 -32.74
CA SER A 50 5.28 9.24 -33.35
C SER A 50 6.74 8.85 -33.10
N ASP A 51 7.02 8.09 -32.04
CA ASP A 51 8.39 7.87 -31.55
C ASP A 51 8.91 6.45 -31.88
N GLU A 52 8.13 5.65 -32.60
CA GLU A 52 8.37 4.23 -32.82
C GLU A 52 9.75 3.94 -33.44
N VAL A 53 10.09 4.61 -34.55
CA VAL A 53 11.36 4.39 -35.27
C VAL A 53 12.57 4.72 -34.39
N ALA A 54 12.49 5.82 -33.64
CA ALA A 54 13.57 6.25 -32.77
C ALA A 54 13.80 5.27 -31.62
N ILE A 55 12.72 4.70 -31.06
CA ILE A 55 12.80 3.68 -30.00
C ILE A 55 13.35 2.36 -30.55
N ARG A 56 12.94 1.93 -31.75
CA ARG A 56 13.47 0.70 -32.38
C ARG A 56 14.99 0.74 -32.52
N ASN A 57 15.56 1.91 -32.84
CA ASN A 57 17.00 2.09 -33.00
C ASN A 57 17.81 1.99 -31.69
N LEU A 58 17.17 1.93 -30.53
CA LEU A 58 17.85 1.74 -29.24
C LEU A 58 18.23 0.27 -28.98
N PHE A 59 17.54 -0.67 -29.62
CA PHE A 59 17.69 -2.11 -29.40
C PHE A 59 18.50 -2.75 -30.52
N GLN A 60 19.47 -3.60 -30.16
CA GLN A 60 20.20 -4.43 -31.10
C GLN A 60 19.35 -5.63 -31.57
N ALA A 61 19.72 -6.26 -32.68
CA ALA A 61 18.94 -7.34 -33.29
C ALA A 61 18.74 -8.56 -32.37
N ASP A 62 19.66 -8.76 -31.41
CA ASP A 62 19.63 -9.82 -30.41
C ASP A 62 18.90 -9.44 -29.12
N MET A 63 18.45 -8.19 -28.96
CA MET A 63 17.78 -7.70 -27.75
C MET A 63 16.25 -7.77 -27.90
N PRO A 64 15.53 -8.66 -27.21
CA PRO A 64 14.07 -8.79 -27.34
C PRO A 64 13.34 -7.55 -26.81
N TYR A 65 12.47 -6.94 -27.61
CA TYR A 65 11.63 -5.84 -27.15
C TYR A 65 10.22 -5.90 -27.75
N GLU A 66 9.27 -5.26 -27.07
CA GLU A 66 7.89 -5.11 -27.51
C GLU A 66 7.44 -3.65 -27.35
N LEU A 67 6.75 -3.15 -28.37
CA LEU A 67 6.18 -1.81 -28.38
C LEU A 67 4.67 -1.93 -28.24
N ILE A 68 4.10 -1.32 -27.20
CA ILE A 68 2.65 -1.35 -26.95
C ILE A 68 2.01 0.03 -27.17
N ASP A 69 0.77 0.03 -27.65
CA ASP A 69 0.01 1.25 -27.94
C ASP A 69 -0.51 1.88 -26.65
N SER A 70 0.31 2.65 -25.94
CA SER A 70 -0.01 3.35 -24.68
C SER A 70 -0.75 2.54 -23.61
N THR A 71 -0.26 2.50 -22.37
CA THR A 71 -1.03 1.89 -21.25
C THR A 71 -2.35 2.59 -20.91
N ARG A 72 -2.68 3.68 -21.59
CA ARG A 72 -4.00 4.33 -21.53
C ARG A 72 -5.01 3.76 -22.53
N SER A 73 -4.58 3.02 -23.54
CA SER A 73 -5.47 2.39 -24.51
C SER A 73 -5.84 0.97 -24.10
N THR A 74 -7.04 0.53 -24.48
CA THR A 74 -7.50 -0.84 -24.24
C THR A 74 -6.63 -1.85 -24.99
N THR A 75 -6.20 -1.53 -26.21
CA THR A 75 -5.29 -2.35 -27.03
C THR A 75 -3.93 -2.51 -26.35
N GLY A 76 -3.32 -1.42 -25.89
CA GLY A 76 -2.03 -1.44 -25.19
C GLY A 76 -2.07 -2.22 -23.89
N MET A 77 -3.15 -2.08 -23.11
CA MET A 77 -3.35 -2.86 -21.89
C MET A 77 -3.52 -4.36 -22.17
N ALA A 78 -4.25 -4.74 -23.23
CA ALA A 78 -4.39 -6.14 -23.64
C ALA A 78 -3.06 -6.75 -24.14
N GLN A 79 -2.25 -5.96 -24.86
CA GLN A 79 -0.89 -6.36 -25.26
C GLN A 79 -0.02 -6.61 -24.01
N LEU A 80 -0.02 -5.66 -23.07
CA LEU A 80 0.72 -5.80 -21.82
C LEU A 80 0.28 -7.03 -21.03
N GLU A 81 -1.03 -7.26 -20.85
CA GLU A 81 -1.56 -8.44 -20.15
C GLU A 81 -1.05 -9.75 -20.74
N LYS A 82 -1.04 -9.86 -22.08
CA LYS A 82 -0.54 -11.06 -22.78
C LYS A 82 0.94 -11.33 -22.44
N THR A 83 1.74 -10.28 -22.31
CA THR A 83 3.16 -10.38 -21.99
C THR A 83 3.38 -10.69 -20.51
N ILE A 84 2.64 -10.04 -19.62
CA ILE A 84 2.74 -10.26 -18.17
C ILE A 84 2.37 -11.69 -17.76
N LYS A 85 1.39 -12.32 -18.43
CA LYS A 85 1.00 -13.71 -18.12
C LYS A 85 2.17 -14.71 -18.20
N LYS A 86 3.11 -14.49 -19.12
CA LYS A 86 4.29 -15.34 -19.33
C LYS A 86 5.51 -14.92 -18.50
N THR A 87 5.44 -13.74 -17.89
CA THR A 87 6.56 -13.14 -17.16
C THR A 87 6.66 -13.74 -15.77
N ASP A 88 7.88 -13.98 -15.29
CA ASP A 88 8.15 -14.40 -13.92
C ASP A 88 8.41 -13.20 -13.01
N ILE A 89 9.14 -12.19 -13.49
CA ILE A 89 9.47 -10.96 -12.73
C ILE A 89 9.33 -9.72 -13.60
N ILE A 90 8.79 -8.67 -13.01
CA ILE A 90 8.66 -7.36 -13.64
C ILE A 90 9.63 -6.38 -12.98
N ILE A 91 10.41 -5.68 -13.79
CA ILE A 91 11.24 -4.55 -13.36
C ILE A 91 10.63 -3.29 -13.96
N SER A 92 10.07 -2.42 -13.12
CA SER A 92 9.59 -1.10 -13.55
C SER A 92 10.74 -0.10 -13.47
N TYR A 93 11.30 0.32 -14.62
CA TYR A 93 12.52 1.12 -14.69
C TYR A 93 12.55 2.03 -15.93
N PRO A 94 13.06 3.28 -15.86
CA PRO A 94 13.76 3.89 -14.73
C PRO A 94 12.92 4.74 -13.78
N THR A 95 11.63 4.96 -14.08
CA THR A 95 10.83 5.84 -13.23
C THR A 95 9.47 5.21 -12.89
N PRO A 96 9.08 5.12 -11.61
CA PRO A 96 7.85 4.42 -11.22
C PRO A 96 6.57 5.18 -11.63
N HIS A 97 6.72 6.41 -12.12
CA HIS A 97 5.61 7.33 -12.29
C HIS A 97 4.74 7.06 -13.53
N PHE A 98 5.08 6.03 -14.31
CA PHE A 98 4.28 5.42 -15.36
C PHE A 98 3.55 4.13 -14.92
N LEU A 99 3.74 3.66 -13.68
CA LEU A 99 2.82 2.71 -13.05
C LEU A 99 1.50 3.45 -12.81
N THR A 100 0.61 3.43 -13.79
CA THR A 100 -0.77 3.90 -13.62
C THR A 100 -1.51 2.93 -12.71
N GLN A 101 -2.63 3.36 -12.12
CA GLN A 101 -3.46 2.47 -11.31
C GLN A 101 -3.88 1.22 -12.10
N SER A 102 -4.25 1.38 -13.37
CA SER A 102 -4.59 0.27 -14.27
C SER A 102 -3.46 -0.74 -14.47
N VAL A 103 -2.20 -0.28 -14.55
CA VAL A 103 -1.04 -1.17 -14.67
C VAL A 103 -0.74 -1.85 -13.34
N ALA A 104 -0.85 -1.12 -12.23
CA ALA A 104 -0.67 -1.70 -10.89
C ALA A 104 -1.73 -2.77 -10.60
N ASP A 105 -3.00 -2.51 -10.94
CA ASP A 105 -4.09 -3.48 -10.81
C ASP A 105 -3.85 -4.73 -11.68
N LEU A 106 -3.37 -4.54 -12.92
CA LEU A 106 -3.00 -5.65 -13.80
C LEU A 106 -1.89 -6.51 -13.20
N PHE A 107 -0.83 -5.90 -12.69
CA PHE A 107 0.29 -6.62 -12.08
C PHE A 107 -0.16 -7.35 -10.80
N THR A 108 -1.00 -6.71 -10.00
CA THR A 108 -1.63 -7.28 -8.80
C THR A 108 -2.49 -8.50 -9.14
N ALA A 109 -3.35 -8.39 -10.16
CA ALA A 109 -4.24 -9.48 -10.59
C ALA A 109 -3.47 -10.71 -11.09
N ASN A 110 -2.27 -10.50 -11.66
CA ASN A 110 -1.41 -11.58 -12.14
C ASN A 110 -0.41 -12.07 -11.08
N MET A 111 -0.40 -11.47 -9.88
CA MET A 111 0.43 -11.85 -8.73
C MET A 111 1.93 -11.98 -9.09
N LYS A 112 2.44 -11.07 -9.92
CA LYS A 112 3.84 -11.11 -10.36
C LYS A 112 4.72 -10.30 -9.41
N PRO A 113 5.89 -10.81 -8.99
CA PRO A 113 6.89 -10.03 -8.29
C PRO A 113 7.30 -8.80 -9.10
N VAL A 114 7.30 -7.63 -8.45
CA VAL A 114 7.68 -6.36 -9.07
C VAL A 114 8.85 -5.72 -8.31
N ILE A 115 9.89 -5.35 -9.04
CA ILE A 115 10.94 -4.46 -8.57
C ILE A 115 10.73 -3.10 -9.24
N ALA A 116 10.33 -2.11 -8.46
CA ALA A 116 10.18 -0.73 -8.92
C ALA A 116 11.49 0.01 -8.66
N LEU A 117 12.28 0.25 -9.71
CA LEU A 117 13.55 0.95 -9.62
C LEU A 117 13.41 2.38 -10.14
N GLY A 118 13.42 3.34 -9.23
CA GLY A 118 13.43 4.77 -9.51
C GLY A 118 14.83 5.31 -9.74
N GLU A 119 14.97 6.30 -10.60
CA GLU A 119 16.26 6.88 -10.97
C GLU A 119 16.64 8.13 -10.15
N TYR A 120 17.93 8.22 -9.78
CA TYR A 120 18.64 9.40 -9.23
C TYR A 120 18.01 10.02 -7.99
N ASP A 121 18.12 9.32 -6.86
CA ASP A 121 17.63 9.79 -5.55
C ASP A 121 16.16 10.20 -5.63
N TYR A 122 15.34 9.29 -6.16
CA TYR A 122 13.95 9.56 -6.57
C TYR A 122 13.19 10.27 -5.45
N ASP A 123 12.82 11.53 -5.69
CA ASP A 123 12.22 12.37 -4.67
C ASP A 123 10.73 12.07 -4.50
N MET A 124 10.44 11.03 -3.72
CA MET A 124 9.07 10.64 -3.35
C MET A 124 8.26 11.78 -2.73
N GLU A 125 8.89 12.63 -1.92
CA GLU A 125 8.16 13.72 -1.27
C GLU A 125 7.73 14.76 -2.28
N PHE A 126 8.64 15.14 -3.19
CA PHE A 126 8.30 16.00 -4.31
C PHE A 126 7.14 15.38 -5.12
N GLN A 127 7.23 14.09 -5.45
CA GLN A 127 6.23 13.43 -6.27
C GLN A 127 4.86 13.33 -5.56
N LEU A 128 4.82 13.01 -4.26
CA LEU A 128 3.58 12.97 -3.47
C LEU A 128 2.99 14.36 -3.19
N ARG A 129 3.78 15.43 -3.25
CA ARG A 129 3.25 16.81 -3.19
C ARG A 129 2.58 17.22 -4.50
N HIS A 130 3.16 16.82 -5.64
CA HIS A 130 2.69 17.21 -6.98
C HIS A 130 1.65 16.24 -7.56
N ARG A 131 1.62 14.99 -7.09
CA ARG A 131 0.64 13.96 -7.46
C ARG A 131 -0.23 13.63 -6.26
N LYS A 132 -1.48 13.24 -6.49
CA LYS A 132 -2.39 12.82 -5.40
C LYS A 132 -1.94 11.52 -4.72
N SER A 133 -1.41 10.57 -5.50
CA SER A 133 -0.86 9.30 -5.05
C SER A 133 0.10 8.71 -6.10
N ILE A 134 0.96 7.80 -5.69
CA ILE A 134 1.74 6.93 -6.58
C ILE A 134 1.15 5.52 -6.44
N PRO A 135 0.69 4.90 -7.54
CA PRO A 135 0.25 3.51 -7.53
C PRO A 135 1.42 2.59 -7.19
N ILE A 136 1.17 1.65 -6.27
CA ILE A 136 2.15 0.69 -5.76
C ILE A 136 1.56 -0.70 -5.92
N VAL A 137 2.38 -1.65 -6.38
CA VAL A 137 1.95 -3.04 -6.54
C VAL A 137 2.18 -3.77 -5.21
N PRO A 138 1.18 -4.52 -4.70
CA PRO A 138 1.37 -5.36 -3.53
C PRO A 138 2.59 -6.28 -3.66
N GLY A 139 3.37 -6.38 -2.59
CA GLY A 139 4.63 -7.13 -2.55
C GLY A 139 5.80 -6.56 -3.38
N CYS A 140 5.71 -5.32 -3.91
CA CYS A 140 6.82 -4.77 -4.70
C CYS A 140 8.00 -4.32 -3.82
N PHE A 141 9.22 -4.49 -4.33
CA PHE A 141 10.40 -3.85 -3.79
C PHE A 141 10.64 -2.52 -4.48
N PHE A 142 10.71 -1.44 -3.71
CA PHE A 142 11.12 -0.15 -4.24
C PHE A 142 12.64 -0.02 -4.12
N LEU A 143 13.33 0.33 -5.19
CA LEU A 143 14.75 0.62 -5.18
C LEU A 143 14.96 1.99 -5.79
N SER A 144 16.02 2.69 -5.36
CA SER A 144 16.45 3.92 -6.03
C SER A 144 17.88 3.76 -6.52
N SER A 145 18.12 4.19 -7.75
CA SER A 145 19.46 4.54 -8.22
C SER A 145 19.83 5.93 -7.68
N GLY A 146 21.10 6.33 -7.76
CA GLY A 146 21.60 7.62 -7.29
C GLY A 146 22.76 7.51 -6.30
N LEU A 147 23.12 8.63 -5.69
CA LEU A 147 24.30 8.76 -4.82
C LEU A 147 23.96 8.77 -3.33
N GLY A 148 22.68 8.85 -2.97
CA GLY A 148 22.21 8.72 -1.60
C GLY A 148 22.69 7.43 -0.93
N LYS A 149 22.77 7.47 0.40
CA LYS A 149 23.36 6.38 1.21
C LYS A 149 22.74 5.02 0.91
N GLU A 150 21.41 4.96 0.80
CA GLU A 150 20.63 3.73 0.60
C GLU A 150 20.38 3.38 -0.88
N ASN A 151 20.88 4.20 -1.82
CA ASN A 151 20.68 3.97 -3.25
C ASN A 151 21.72 3.00 -3.83
N LEU A 152 21.33 2.33 -4.92
CA LEU A 152 22.15 1.35 -5.64
C LEU A 152 23.29 1.95 -6.46
N GLY A 153 23.33 3.27 -6.65
CA GLY A 153 24.36 3.92 -7.47
C GLY A 153 23.86 4.44 -8.82
N ILE A 154 24.80 4.93 -9.63
CA ILE A 154 24.57 5.41 -11.00
C ILE A 154 25.38 4.55 -11.97
N TYR A 155 25.20 4.72 -13.29
CA TYR A 155 26.05 4.01 -14.23
C TYR A 155 27.43 4.66 -14.32
N ILE A 156 28.46 3.91 -13.98
CA ILE A 156 29.85 4.26 -14.28
C ILE A 156 30.38 3.24 -15.27
N GLU A 157 30.67 3.69 -16.49
CA GLU A 157 31.14 2.85 -17.58
C GLU A 157 32.67 2.91 -17.71
N THR A 158 33.24 1.76 -18.05
CA THR A 158 34.67 1.63 -18.37
C THR A 158 34.81 1.43 -19.86
N PHE A 159 35.51 2.37 -20.49
CA PHE A 159 35.64 2.47 -21.93
C PHE A 159 37.01 1.95 -22.37
N ASN A 160 37.01 0.89 -23.19
CA ASN A 160 38.26 0.26 -23.65
C ASN A 160 38.81 0.86 -24.95
N GLU A 161 37.97 1.46 -25.77
CA GLU A 161 38.34 2.05 -27.07
C GLU A 161 37.74 3.45 -27.21
N PRO A 162 38.43 4.41 -27.84
CA PRO A 162 37.89 5.74 -28.11
C PRO A 162 36.60 5.69 -28.95
N ALA A 163 35.62 6.52 -28.60
CA ALA A 163 34.38 6.58 -29.38
C ALA A 163 34.59 7.28 -30.73
N LYS A 164 33.77 6.89 -31.72
CA LYS A 164 33.76 7.50 -33.07
C LYS A 164 32.38 8.09 -33.34
N ILE A 165 32.36 9.19 -34.10
CA ILE A 165 31.12 9.78 -34.60
C ILE A 165 30.43 8.74 -35.49
N HIS A 166 29.14 8.50 -35.23
CA HIS A 166 28.35 7.55 -35.98
C HIS A 166 28.03 8.08 -37.39
N PRO A 167 28.05 7.25 -38.45
CA PRO A 167 27.87 7.73 -39.83
C PRO A 167 26.60 8.53 -40.09
N THR A 168 25.52 8.24 -39.36
CA THR A 168 24.24 8.95 -39.48
C THR A 168 24.28 10.40 -39.01
N ASP A 169 25.30 10.79 -38.25
CA ASP A 169 25.44 12.13 -37.69
C ASP A 169 26.53 12.96 -38.37
N PHE A 170 27.29 12.41 -39.32
CA PHE A 170 28.34 13.16 -40.02
C PHE A 170 27.81 14.44 -40.68
N SER A 171 26.61 14.40 -41.25
CA SER A 171 26.00 15.58 -41.89
C SER A 171 25.48 16.63 -40.90
N LYS A 172 25.36 16.28 -39.60
CA LYS A 172 24.86 17.19 -38.56
C LYS A 172 25.97 18.00 -37.91
N LEU A 173 27.23 17.63 -38.14
CA LEU A 173 28.40 18.19 -37.49
C LEU A 173 29.32 18.84 -38.52
N PRO A 174 29.93 20.00 -38.23
CA PRO A 174 30.95 20.57 -39.09
C PRO A 174 32.14 19.63 -39.23
N SER A 175 32.69 19.50 -40.43
CA SER A 175 33.86 18.66 -40.70
C SER A 175 35.12 19.15 -39.97
N ASP A 176 35.16 20.41 -39.55
CA ASP A 176 36.27 21.06 -38.87
C ASP A 176 36.11 21.16 -37.34
N LEU A 177 35.06 20.55 -36.76
CA LEU A 177 34.68 20.66 -35.34
C LEU A 177 35.81 20.30 -34.36
N LEU A 178 36.62 19.30 -34.69
CA LEU A 178 37.71 18.79 -33.83
C LEU A 178 39.09 19.25 -34.33
N SER A 179 39.15 20.37 -35.05
CA SER A 179 40.42 20.96 -35.49
C SER A 179 41.22 21.52 -34.29
N GLY A 180 42.53 21.32 -34.28
CA GLY A 180 43.40 21.75 -33.17
C GLY A 180 43.50 23.26 -32.94
N ASN A 181 42.91 24.07 -33.84
CA ASN A 181 42.90 25.53 -33.75
C ASN A 181 41.72 26.08 -32.91
N LYS A 182 40.82 25.21 -32.44
CA LYS A 182 39.61 25.59 -31.71
C LYS A 182 39.53 24.84 -30.39
N GLU A 183 38.97 25.49 -29.38
CA GLU A 183 38.49 24.75 -28.20
C GLU A 183 37.06 24.29 -28.42
N PHE A 184 36.76 23.06 -28.00
CA PHE A 184 35.45 22.45 -28.17
C PHE A 184 34.79 22.20 -26.81
N TYR A 185 33.57 22.69 -26.63
CA TYR A 185 32.75 22.46 -25.44
C TYR A 185 31.48 21.71 -25.81
N PHE A 186 31.04 20.83 -24.91
CA PHE A 186 29.81 20.07 -25.08
C PHE A 186 28.87 20.29 -23.89
N GLY A 187 27.58 20.42 -24.18
CA GLY A 187 26.55 20.41 -23.18
C GLY A 187 25.25 19.79 -23.65
N TYR A 188 24.52 19.20 -22.71
CA TYR A 188 23.19 18.65 -22.92
C TYR A 188 22.28 19.09 -21.78
N PHE A 189 21.14 19.70 -22.12
CA PHE A 189 20.18 20.17 -21.13
C PHE A 189 18.72 19.92 -21.46
N ASN A 190 17.91 19.87 -20.40
CA ASN A 190 16.48 19.70 -20.49
C ASN A 190 15.83 21.04 -20.86
N ARG A 191 15.54 21.20 -22.15
CA ARG A 191 14.93 22.40 -22.73
C ARG A 191 13.52 22.72 -22.17
N LEU A 192 12.82 21.75 -21.57
CA LEU A 192 11.42 21.92 -21.19
C LEU A 192 11.22 22.71 -19.89
N PHE A 193 12.20 22.80 -18.99
CA PHE A 193 12.01 23.47 -17.71
C PHE A 193 13.21 24.32 -17.31
N SER A 194 12.98 25.27 -16.39
CA SER A 194 14.00 26.19 -15.89
C SER A 194 14.95 25.53 -14.88
N SER A 195 16.19 25.99 -14.90
CA SER A 195 17.21 25.67 -13.91
C SER A 195 16.78 26.12 -12.51
N HIS A 196 17.05 25.29 -11.51
CA HIS A 196 16.97 25.68 -10.09
C HIS A 196 18.35 26.06 -9.53
N THR A 197 19.42 25.79 -10.28
CA THR A 197 20.81 26.15 -9.94
C THR A 197 21.36 27.27 -10.83
N GLY A 198 22.58 27.74 -10.55
CA GLY A 198 23.33 28.66 -11.41
C GLY A 198 23.86 28.03 -12.71
N ALA A 199 23.57 26.76 -12.97
CA ALA A 199 24.07 26.04 -14.13
C ALA A 199 23.14 26.17 -15.36
N THR A 200 23.09 27.35 -15.97
CA THR A 200 22.27 27.60 -17.17
C THR A 200 23.07 27.45 -18.47
N PRO A 201 22.41 27.23 -19.62
CA PRO A 201 23.07 27.24 -20.93
C PRO A 201 23.85 28.53 -21.20
N SER A 202 23.27 29.69 -20.89
CA SER A 202 23.92 30.99 -21.07
C SER A 202 25.18 31.14 -20.23
N ARG A 203 25.14 30.76 -18.94
CA ARG A 203 26.29 30.82 -18.04
C ARG A 203 27.37 29.83 -18.46
N PHE A 204 27.02 28.67 -19.00
CA PHE A 204 27.99 27.72 -19.54
C PHE A 204 28.68 28.25 -20.80
N ILE A 205 27.93 28.88 -21.72
CA ILE A 205 28.49 29.53 -22.91
C ILE A 205 29.46 30.64 -22.50
N ALA A 206 29.04 31.53 -21.59
CA ALA A 206 29.90 32.59 -21.09
C ALA A 206 31.13 32.03 -20.36
N PHE A 207 30.96 30.97 -19.54
CA PHE A 207 32.06 30.26 -18.90
C PHE A 207 33.09 29.75 -19.93
N ALA A 208 32.64 29.13 -21.03
CA ALA A 208 33.51 28.65 -22.10
C ALA A 208 34.29 29.80 -22.77
N ILE A 209 33.62 30.93 -23.04
CA ILE A 209 34.23 32.13 -23.64
C ILE A 209 35.37 32.66 -22.76
N HIS A 210 35.12 32.76 -21.45
CA HIS A 210 36.08 33.26 -20.46
C HIS A 210 37.21 32.28 -20.15
N CYS A 211 36.93 30.97 -20.16
CA CYS A 211 37.92 29.94 -19.85
C CYS A 211 38.87 29.66 -21.00
N SER A 212 38.39 29.74 -22.23
CA SER A 212 39.17 29.37 -23.41
C SER A 212 40.35 30.31 -23.64
N HIS A 213 41.48 29.74 -24.03
CA HIS A 213 42.64 30.51 -24.49
C HIS A 213 42.59 30.78 -26.00
N GLN A 214 41.77 30.04 -26.74
CA GLN A 214 41.61 30.18 -28.19
C GLN A 214 40.65 31.33 -28.53
N LYS A 215 40.88 31.94 -29.69
CA LYS A 215 39.95 32.93 -30.25
C LYS A 215 38.65 32.25 -30.70
N ASP A 216 38.78 31.11 -31.38
CA ASP A 216 37.68 30.33 -31.93
C ASP A 216 37.23 29.23 -30.96
N ILE A 217 35.92 29.16 -30.73
CA ILE A 217 35.31 28.23 -29.78
C ILE A 217 34.10 27.57 -30.44
N ASP A 218 34.07 26.24 -30.47
CA ASP A 218 32.90 25.47 -30.87
C ASP A 218 32.15 24.96 -29.64
N ILE A 219 30.82 25.10 -29.64
CA ILE A 219 29.97 24.64 -28.54
C ILE A 219 28.80 23.85 -29.10
N ILE A 220 28.68 22.57 -28.73
CA ILE A 220 27.48 21.77 -29.06
C ILE A 220 26.48 21.83 -27.90
N LEU A 221 25.29 22.36 -28.18
CA LEU A 221 24.21 22.58 -27.20
C LEU A 221 22.82 22.47 -27.85
N PRO A 222 21.81 21.87 -27.18
CA PRO A 222 20.45 21.73 -27.71
C PRO A 222 19.59 23.01 -27.58
N LEU A 223 20.16 24.19 -27.83
CA LEU A 223 19.44 25.48 -27.83
C LEU A 223 18.35 25.50 -28.90
N GLN A 224 17.23 26.18 -28.68
CA GLN A 224 16.08 26.16 -29.59
C GLN A 224 15.84 27.54 -30.20
N LEU A 225 15.17 27.58 -31.36
CA LEU A 225 14.80 28.85 -32.00
C LEU A 225 13.86 29.67 -31.09
N ARG A 226 13.90 31.00 -31.25
CA ARG A 226 13.11 31.94 -30.44
C ARG A 226 11.60 31.66 -30.43
N ASN A 227 11.08 31.10 -31.53
CA ASN A 227 9.66 30.81 -31.73
C ASN A 227 9.25 29.40 -31.27
N ALA A 228 10.15 28.62 -30.68
CA ALA A 228 9.82 27.27 -30.24
C ALA A 228 8.78 27.31 -29.09
N SER A 229 7.66 26.63 -29.31
CA SER A 229 6.58 26.48 -28.33
C SER A 229 6.91 25.41 -27.29
N GLU A 230 6.34 25.51 -26.07
CA GLU A 230 6.43 24.51 -25.00
C GLU A 230 7.86 24.28 -24.46
N ILE A 231 8.72 25.30 -24.50
CA ILE A 231 10.13 25.26 -24.07
C ILE A 231 10.40 26.41 -23.11
N SER A 232 11.27 26.19 -22.11
CA SER A 232 11.72 27.23 -21.18
C SER A 232 12.50 28.34 -21.92
N GLU A 233 12.38 29.59 -21.49
CA GLU A 233 13.17 30.70 -22.03
C GLU A 233 14.69 30.47 -21.92
N GLU A 234 15.14 29.76 -20.88
CA GLU A 234 16.56 29.38 -20.73
C GLU A 234 17.07 28.47 -21.86
N GLY A 235 16.16 27.74 -22.52
CA GLY A 235 16.47 26.83 -23.61
C GLY A 235 16.36 27.43 -25.01
N LYS A 236 16.06 28.74 -25.12
CA LYS A 236 15.89 29.43 -26.41
C LYS A 236 17.10 30.30 -26.73
N GLU A 237 17.35 30.52 -28.01
CA GLU A 237 18.44 31.37 -28.51
C GLU A 237 18.37 32.82 -27.99
N ASN A 238 17.18 33.32 -27.68
CA ASN A 238 16.97 34.65 -27.11
C ASN A 238 17.73 34.86 -25.78
N ILE A 239 18.10 33.79 -25.08
CA ILE A 239 18.89 33.90 -23.85
C ILE A 239 20.24 34.59 -24.09
N LEU A 240 20.76 34.51 -25.33
CA LEU A 240 21.99 35.18 -25.76
C LEU A 240 21.82 36.72 -25.83
N LEU A 241 20.60 37.21 -25.93
CA LEU A 241 20.30 38.65 -25.91
C LEU A 241 19.84 39.15 -24.53
N SER A 242 19.86 38.29 -23.51
CA SER A 242 19.44 38.67 -22.16
C SER A 242 20.45 39.58 -21.48
N ASP A 243 19.97 40.53 -20.66
CA ASP A 243 20.82 41.41 -19.86
C ASP A 243 21.81 40.63 -19.00
N SER A 244 21.39 39.48 -18.46
CA SER A 244 22.27 38.61 -17.67
C SER A 244 23.47 38.09 -18.46
N PHE A 245 23.26 37.62 -19.69
CA PHE A 245 24.32 37.10 -20.54
C PHE A 245 25.22 38.22 -21.07
N ILE A 246 24.64 39.36 -21.44
CA ILE A 246 25.42 40.55 -21.84
C ILE A 246 26.30 41.01 -20.68
N ASN A 247 25.77 41.03 -19.45
CA ASN A 247 26.54 41.38 -18.26
C ASN A 247 27.68 40.39 -18.00
N ASP A 248 27.44 39.09 -18.22
CA ASP A 248 28.46 38.05 -18.10
C ASP A 248 29.61 38.21 -19.11
N LEU A 249 29.43 38.95 -20.21
CA LEU A 249 30.46 39.21 -21.23
C LEU A 249 31.17 40.57 -21.07
N GLN A 250 30.94 41.29 -19.98
CA GLN A 250 31.48 42.65 -19.78
C GLN A 250 33.01 42.76 -19.71
N ASP A 251 33.76 41.68 -19.63
CA ASP A 251 35.24 41.74 -19.70
C ASP A 251 35.76 41.82 -21.15
N PHE A 252 34.88 41.68 -22.15
CA PHE A 252 35.22 41.78 -23.57
C PHE A 252 34.68 43.07 -24.19
N ASP A 253 35.38 43.56 -25.21
CA ASP A 253 35.01 44.71 -26.02
C ASP A 253 34.31 44.29 -27.32
N HIS A 254 34.68 43.13 -27.87
CA HIS A 254 34.11 42.63 -29.12
C HIS A 254 34.03 41.09 -29.16
N VAL A 255 32.81 40.55 -29.19
CA VAL A 255 32.54 39.10 -29.26
C VAL A 255 31.55 38.82 -30.39
N LEU A 256 31.78 37.76 -31.13
CA LEU A 256 30.91 37.29 -32.20
C LEU A 256 30.39 35.88 -31.89
N ILE A 257 29.08 35.67 -32.02
CA ILE A 257 28.45 34.36 -31.85
C ILE A 257 27.66 34.01 -33.11
N SER A 258 27.93 32.84 -33.67
CA SER A 258 27.13 32.20 -34.72
C SER A 258 26.38 31.02 -34.09
N TYR A 259 25.07 30.93 -34.32
CA TYR A 259 24.24 29.84 -33.84
C TYR A 259 23.64 29.08 -35.02
N PHE A 260 23.86 27.76 -35.04
CA PHE A 260 23.40 26.84 -36.07
C PHE A 260 22.24 26.00 -35.54
N PRO A 261 20.98 26.44 -35.74
CA PRO A 261 19.79 25.68 -35.37
C PRO A 261 19.57 24.45 -36.27
N PRO A 262 18.79 23.45 -35.82
CA PRO A 262 18.45 22.29 -36.64
C PRO A 262 17.54 22.72 -37.81
N ASN A 263 17.87 22.31 -39.03
CA ASN A 263 17.06 22.52 -40.23
C ASN A 263 16.65 23.99 -40.46
N SER A 264 17.49 24.94 -40.06
CA SER A 264 17.22 26.38 -40.22
C SER A 264 18.51 27.13 -40.51
N PRO A 265 18.44 28.30 -41.17
CA PRO A 265 19.63 29.13 -41.42
C PRO A 265 20.30 29.56 -40.10
N PRO A 266 21.64 29.79 -40.11
CA PRO A 266 22.34 30.29 -38.94
C PRO A 266 21.90 31.69 -38.53
N VAL A 267 22.01 31.98 -37.23
CA VAL A 267 21.74 33.30 -36.64
C VAL A 267 23.05 33.86 -36.12
N TYR A 268 23.32 35.14 -36.38
CA TYR A 268 24.58 35.79 -36.03
C TYR A 268 24.36 36.94 -35.06
N PHE A 269 25.16 36.98 -33.99
CA PHE A 269 25.11 37.99 -32.94
C PHE A 269 26.47 38.67 -32.78
N MET A 270 26.44 39.97 -32.54
CA MET A 270 27.61 40.79 -32.22
C MET A 270 27.41 41.51 -30.90
N TYR A 271 28.43 41.43 -30.05
CA TYR A 271 28.52 42.11 -28.77
C TYR A 271 29.65 43.13 -28.88
N GLU A 272 29.33 44.41 -28.76
CA GLU A 272 30.29 45.50 -28.98
C GLU A 272 30.20 46.55 -27.88
N ARG A 273 31.36 46.93 -27.33
CA ARG A 273 31.45 47.98 -26.33
C ARG A 273 31.37 49.35 -26.98
N THR A 274 30.38 50.11 -26.55
CA THR A 274 30.21 51.52 -26.90
C THR A 274 30.28 52.34 -25.61
N GLY A 275 31.42 53.01 -25.39
CA GLY A 275 31.70 53.71 -24.15
C GLY A 275 31.85 52.75 -22.97
N LYS A 276 31.00 52.89 -21.94
CA LYS A 276 31.03 52.02 -20.73
C LYS A 276 30.11 50.80 -20.82
N THR A 277 29.25 50.73 -21.83
CA THR A 277 28.20 49.71 -21.96
C THR A 277 28.54 48.72 -23.07
N LEU A 278 28.38 47.43 -22.79
CA LEU A 278 28.37 46.39 -23.81
C LEU A 278 26.95 46.24 -24.35
N THR A 279 26.79 46.27 -25.67
CA THR A 279 25.48 46.09 -26.32
C THR A 279 25.52 44.88 -27.24
N ALA A 280 24.40 44.16 -27.36
CA ALA A 280 24.25 43.00 -28.22
C ALA A 280 23.22 43.27 -29.32
N LYS A 281 23.51 42.83 -30.55
CA LYS A 281 22.56 42.90 -31.67
C LYS A 281 22.71 41.71 -32.60
N GLU A 282 21.60 41.33 -33.23
CA GLU A 282 21.60 40.39 -34.36
C GLU A 282 22.14 41.10 -35.62
N ILE A 283 22.98 40.42 -36.38
CA ILE A 283 23.65 40.96 -37.59
C ILE A 283 23.53 39.98 -38.77
N SER A 284 23.84 40.44 -39.99
CA SER A 284 23.87 39.57 -41.17
C SER A 284 25.16 38.74 -41.23
N GLU A 285 25.16 37.67 -42.03
CA GLU A 285 26.34 36.84 -42.28
C GLU A 285 27.51 37.65 -42.85
N GLU A 286 27.24 38.55 -43.81
CA GLU A 286 28.28 39.38 -44.42
C GLU A 286 28.91 40.34 -43.40
N GLU A 287 28.12 40.86 -42.47
CA GLU A 287 28.64 41.68 -41.38
C GLU A 287 29.44 40.84 -40.38
N PHE A 288 28.99 39.62 -40.08
CA PHE A 288 29.70 38.71 -39.19
C PHE A 288 31.10 38.40 -39.73
N GLU A 289 31.22 38.06 -41.02
CA GLU A 289 32.51 37.80 -41.67
C GLU A 289 33.44 39.02 -41.64
N ARG A 290 32.91 40.24 -41.87
CA ARG A 290 33.70 41.48 -41.81
C ARG A 290 34.26 41.81 -40.42
N GLN A 291 33.61 41.34 -39.36
CA GLN A 291 33.97 41.67 -37.98
C GLN A 291 34.91 40.63 -37.33
N LYS A 292 35.09 39.46 -37.95
CA LYS A 292 35.90 38.35 -37.39
C LYS A 292 37.29 38.77 -36.96
N ASP A 293 37.99 39.58 -37.77
CA ASP A 293 39.36 39.99 -37.47
C ASP A 293 39.45 40.85 -36.20
N LYS A 294 38.43 41.67 -35.93
CA LYS A 294 38.35 42.56 -34.75
C LYS A 294 37.88 41.85 -33.49
N ALA A 295 37.21 40.70 -33.63
CA ALA A 295 36.68 39.97 -32.51
C ALA A 295 37.78 39.39 -31.61
N GLN A 296 37.63 39.57 -30.30
CA GLN A 296 38.46 38.91 -29.31
C GLN A 296 38.10 37.42 -29.18
N LYS A 297 36.82 37.11 -29.42
CA LYS A 297 36.26 35.76 -29.34
C LYS A 297 35.25 35.55 -30.47
N ILE A 298 35.35 34.40 -31.14
CA ILE A 298 34.42 33.93 -32.16
C ILE A 298 33.85 32.59 -31.70
N ILE A 299 32.54 32.53 -31.50
CA ILE A 299 31.86 31.35 -30.98
C ILE A 299 30.94 30.79 -32.06
N ARG A 300 30.97 29.47 -32.23
CA ARG A 300 30.01 28.73 -33.05
C ARG A 300 29.24 27.74 -32.17
N ILE A 301 27.97 28.05 -31.95
CA ILE A 301 27.03 27.22 -31.20
C ILE A 301 26.29 26.33 -32.19
N ILE A 302 26.30 25.02 -32.00
CA ILE A 302 25.74 24.04 -32.93
C ILE A 302 24.69 23.20 -32.19
N ASN A 303 23.45 23.23 -32.68
CA ASN A 303 22.43 22.28 -32.24
C ASN A 303 22.32 21.13 -33.24
N ALA A 304 23.05 20.05 -32.97
CA ALA A 304 23.08 18.84 -33.80
C ALA A 304 22.09 17.75 -33.32
N PHE A 305 21.22 18.04 -32.36
CA PHE A 305 20.36 17.02 -31.75
C PHE A 305 19.10 16.72 -32.60
N PRO A 306 18.61 15.46 -32.62
CA PRO A 306 19.08 14.30 -31.86
C PRO A 306 20.34 13.64 -32.46
N LEU A 307 21.21 13.11 -31.61
CA LEU A 307 22.46 12.43 -31.96
C LEU A 307 22.42 10.94 -31.57
N HIS A 308 23.15 10.11 -32.29
CA HIS A 308 23.43 8.72 -31.92
C HIS A 308 24.28 8.65 -30.63
N LYS A 309 24.09 7.62 -29.82
CA LYS A 309 24.81 7.46 -28.52
C LYS A 309 26.34 7.48 -28.68
N ASP A 310 26.86 6.81 -29.72
CA ASP A 310 28.30 6.75 -29.98
C ASP A 310 28.85 8.14 -30.37
N THR A 311 28.06 8.93 -31.10
CA THR A 311 28.39 10.32 -31.41
C THR A 311 28.41 11.18 -30.17
N VAL A 312 27.40 11.08 -29.29
CA VAL A 312 27.38 11.81 -28.01
C VAL A 312 28.63 11.48 -27.20
N ARG A 313 28.97 10.19 -27.06
CA ARG A 313 30.16 9.74 -26.37
C ARG A 313 31.44 10.32 -26.97
N ALA A 314 31.61 10.26 -28.30
CA ALA A 314 32.77 10.80 -28.99
C ALA A 314 32.93 12.32 -28.78
N LEU A 315 31.81 13.06 -28.81
CA LEU A 315 31.80 14.49 -28.56
C LEU A 315 32.13 14.82 -27.10
N VAL A 316 31.54 14.10 -26.14
CA VAL A 316 31.89 14.31 -24.71
C VAL A 316 33.37 14.02 -24.49
N GLU A 317 33.88 12.90 -25.00
CA GLU A 317 35.29 12.49 -24.88
C GLU A 317 36.24 13.58 -25.42
N ALA A 318 35.97 14.09 -26.62
CA ALA A 318 36.79 15.11 -27.28
C ALA A 318 36.63 16.54 -26.71
N SER A 319 35.53 16.83 -26.01
CA SER A 319 35.26 18.16 -25.47
C SER A 319 36.15 18.53 -24.28
N ALA A 320 36.15 19.82 -23.92
CA ALA A 320 36.81 20.36 -22.74
C ALA A 320 36.41 19.60 -21.46
N PRO A 321 37.22 19.66 -20.38
CA PRO A 321 36.96 18.90 -19.15
C PRO A 321 35.63 19.21 -18.46
N VAL A 322 35.05 20.40 -18.67
CA VAL A 322 33.80 20.82 -18.03
C VAL A 322 32.64 20.70 -19.03
N ASN A 323 31.59 19.96 -18.67
CA ASN A 323 30.40 19.79 -19.49
C ASN A 323 29.13 20.25 -18.78
N LEU A 324 28.23 20.92 -19.51
CA LEU A 324 26.87 21.24 -19.03
C LEU A 324 25.98 19.99 -19.14
N LEU A 325 25.40 19.57 -18.02
CA LEU A 325 24.68 18.30 -17.92
C LEU A 325 23.45 18.45 -17.04
N THR A 326 22.34 17.84 -17.44
CA THR A 326 21.07 17.94 -16.71
C THR A 326 20.28 16.63 -16.70
N GLY A 327 20.54 15.80 -17.71
CA GLY A 327 20.01 14.46 -17.83
C GLY A 327 20.80 13.49 -16.97
N ASP A 328 20.08 12.47 -16.53
CA ASP A 328 20.58 11.34 -15.75
C ASP A 328 21.68 10.59 -16.50
N GLN A 329 21.33 10.13 -17.69
CA GLN A 329 22.26 9.48 -18.61
C GLN A 329 23.46 10.38 -18.96
N SER A 330 23.24 11.64 -19.31
CA SER A 330 24.33 12.57 -19.66
C SER A 330 25.32 12.80 -18.50
N PHE A 331 24.83 12.84 -17.26
CA PHE A 331 25.69 12.97 -16.08
C PHE A 331 26.58 11.73 -15.90
N SER A 332 25.96 10.55 -15.94
CA SER A 332 26.66 9.27 -15.81
C SER A 332 27.71 9.06 -16.90
N GLU A 333 27.40 9.36 -18.16
CA GLU A 333 28.34 9.24 -19.28
C GLU A 333 29.52 10.19 -19.15
N ALA A 334 29.28 11.46 -18.81
CA ALA A 334 30.33 12.44 -18.64
C ALA A 334 31.27 12.09 -17.47
N LEU A 335 30.71 11.65 -16.34
CA LEU A 335 31.51 11.22 -15.20
C LEU A 335 32.32 9.95 -15.51
N SER A 336 31.78 9.03 -16.30
CA SER A 336 32.52 7.85 -16.81
C SER A 336 33.77 8.26 -17.60
N LEU A 337 33.69 9.38 -18.33
CA LEU A 337 34.82 10.02 -19.03
C LEU A 337 35.61 11.02 -18.18
N SER A 338 35.41 11.03 -16.85
CA SER A 338 36.07 11.93 -15.89
C SER A 338 35.88 13.42 -16.19
N LYS A 339 34.71 13.79 -16.73
CA LYS A 339 34.36 15.19 -16.98
C LYS A 339 33.78 15.82 -15.73
N ILE A 340 34.16 17.06 -15.49
CA ILE A 340 33.70 17.90 -14.38
C ILE A 340 32.29 18.39 -14.73
N ALA A 341 31.31 18.01 -13.92
CA ALA A 341 29.93 18.37 -14.19
C ALA A 341 29.64 19.85 -13.87
N PHE A 342 29.11 20.57 -14.85
CA PHE A 342 28.43 21.85 -14.70
C PHE A 342 26.92 21.55 -14.68
N TYR A 343 26.40 21.16 -13.50
CA TYR A 343 25.14 20.43 -13.42
C TYR A 343 23.90 21.34 -13.24
N GLN A 344 22.99 21.35 -14.23
CA GLN A 344 21.68 22.00 -14.10
C GLN A 344 20.75 21.09 -13.32
N THR A 345 20.38 21.53 -12.12
CA THR A 345 19.45 20.77 -11.28
C THR A 345 18.02 21.18 -11.60
N MET A 346 17.19 20.19 -11.89
CA MET A 346 15.73 20.34 -12.05
C MET A 346 15.07 20.23 -10.67
N SER A 347 13.87 20.78 -10.49
CA SER A 347 13.17 20.76 -9.19
C SER A 347 13.01 19.35 -8.60
N TRP A 348 12.73 18.36 -9.44
CA TRP A 348 12.59 16.96 -9.03
C TRP A 348 13.91 16.19 -8.87
N LYS A 349 15.06 16.83 -9.11
CA LYS A 349 16.41 16.25 -8.98
C LYS A 349 17.23 16.89 -7.85
N GLN A 350 16.60 17.68 -7.00
CA GLN A 350 17.29 18.36 -5.91
C GLN A 350 17.98 17.37 -4.97
N LYS A 351 17.33 16.26 -4.61
CA LYS A 351 17.92 15.22 -3.75
C LYS A 351 19.18 14.58 -4.33
N PHE A 352 19.20 14.32 -5.64
CA PHE A 352 20.39 13.82 -6.31
C PHE A 352 21.56 14.79 -6.19
N TYR A 353 21.30 16.08 -6.41
CA TYR A 353 22.33 17.11 -6.32
C TYR A 353 22.85 17.30 -4.89
N GLU A 354 21.96 17.24 -3.89
CA GLU A 354 22.32 17.23 -2.48
C GLU A 354 23.19 16.01 -2.13
N ALA A 355 22.83 14.82 -2.63
CA ALA A 355 23.61 13.61 -2.45
C ALA A 355 25.00 13.69 -3.12
N LEU A 356 25.09 14.23 -4.34
CA LEU A 356 26.35 14.50 -5.04
C LEU A 356 27.25 15.46 -4.24
N THR A 357 26.64 16.51 -3.69
CA THR A 357 27.34 17.52 -2.89
C THR A 357 27.81 16.93 -1.56
N ALA A 358 27.01 16.08 -0.91
CA ALA A 358 27.36 15.39 0.32
C ALA A 358 28.46 14.34 0.10
N ALA A 359 28.38 13.56 -0.99
CA ALA A 359 29.41 12.59 -1.36
C ALA A 359 30.76 13.26 -1.61
N SER A 360 30.75 14.43 -2.26
CA SER A 360 31.98 15.21 -2.47
C SER A 360 32.52 15.86 -1.21
N ALA A 361 31.68 16.36 -0.30
CA ALA A 361 32.10 17.00 0.96
C ALA A 361 33.00 16.12 1.84
N GLN A 362 32.84 14.80 1.78
CA GLN A 362 33.56 13.86 2.64
C GLN A 362 35.04 13.70 2.28
N LYS A 363 35.39 13.80 0.99
CA LYS A 363 36.72 13.45 0.48
C LYS A 363 37.30 14.42 -0.56
N TYR A 364 36.47 15.23 -1.20
CA TYR A 364 36.80 16.00 -2.41
C TYR A 364 36.48 17.48 -2.21
N THR A 365 37.34 18.18 -1.48
CA THR A 365 37.09 19.57 -1.04
C THR A 365 36.93 20.54 -2.19
N THR A 366 37.75 20.41 -3.23
CA THR A 366 37.75 21.33 -4.38
C THR A 366 36.53 21.11 -5.25
N LEU A 367 36.17 19.85 -5.48
CA LEU A 367 35.00 19.43 -6.23
C LEU A 367 33.70 19.78 -5.50
N HIS A 368 33.68 19.66 -4.17
CA HIS A 368 32.57 20.11 -3.34
C HIS A 368 32.32 21.62 -3.49
N GLU A 369 33.37 22.44 -3.40
CA GLU A 369 33.23 23.89 -3.57
C GLU A 369 32.82 24.24 -5.01
N TRP A 370 33.33 23.52 -6.02
CA TRP A 370 32.87 23.67 -7.40
C TRP A 370 31.37 23.45 -7.54
N PHE A 371 30.84 22.35 -7.00
CA PHE A 371 29.41 22.10 -7.04
C PHE A 371 28.65 23.21 -6.33
N LYS A 372 29.02 23.59 -5.11
CA LYS A 372 28.37 24.69 -4.39
C LYS A 372 28.34 26.00 -5.20
N MET A 373 29.46 26.38 -5.83
CA MET A 373 29.55 27.59 -6.65
C MET A 373 28.66 27.53 -7.89
N VAL A 374 28.66 26.41 -8.63
CA VAL A 374 27.81 26.17 -9.80
C VAL A 374 26.32 26.11 -9.42
N GLY A 375 26.03 25.56 -8.24
CA GLY A 375 24.69 25.43 -7.68
C GLY A 375 24.01 26.76 -7.39
N GLN A 376 24.79 27.78 -7.04
CA GLN A 376 24.28 29.08 -6.60
C GLN A 376 24.15 30.08 -7.75
N LYS A 377 22.92 30.54 -8.04
CA LYS A 377 22.66 31.59 -9.04
C LYS A 377 23.37 32.91 -8.73
N THR A 378 23.62 33.17 -7.45
CA THR A 378 24.28 34.40 -6.94
C THR A 378 25.79 34.41 -7.14
N THR A 379 26.43 33.25 -7.40
CA THR A 379 27.86 33.20 -7.72
C THR A 379 28.09 33.98 -9.01
N SER A 380 29.00 34.94 -9.01
CA SER A 380 29.38 35.66 -10.24
C SER A 380 30.15 34.73 -11.18
N LEU A 381 29.96 34.91 -12.49
CA LEU A 381 30.67 34.10 -13.48
C LEU A 381 32.19 34.25 -13.36
N LYS A 382 32.67 35.47 -13.09
CA LYS A 382 34.09 35.78 -12.91
C LYS A 382 34.71 34.93 -11.79
N SER A 383 34.08 34.89 -10.62
CA SER A 383 34.57 34.07 -9.51
C SER A 383 34.60 32.58 -9.86
N LEU A 384 33.59 32.10 -10.61
CA LEU A 384 33.54 30.71 -11.05
C LEU A 384 34.69 30.36 -12.02
N VAL A 385 34.98 31.25 -12.97
CA VAL A 385 36.09 31.11 -13.93
C VAL A 385 37.45 31.15 -13.21
N GLU A 386 37.64 32.11 -12.31
CA GLU A 386 38.87 32.24 -11.52
C GLU A 386 39.12 31.00 -10.66
N PHE A 387 38.07 30.49 -10.00
CA PHE A 387 38.14 29.26 -9.23
C PHE A 387 38.55 28.07 -10.09
N TYR A 388 37.91 27.89 -11.26
CA TYR A 388 38.24 26.79 -12.17
C TYR A 388 39.70 26.91 -12.67
N LYS A 389 40.12 28.07 -13.15
CA LYS A 389 41.50 28.28 -13.65
C LYS A 389 42.54 27.99 -12.57
N LYS A 390 42.30 28.41 -11.33
CA LYS A 390 43.19 28.17 -10.19
C LYS A 390 43.28 26.68 -9.82
N ASN A 391 42.18 25.94 -9.91
CA ASN A 391 42.06 24.60 -9.34
C ASN A 391 41.88 23.47 -10.38
N LYS A 392 42.02 23.75 -11.68
CA LYS A 392 41.71 22.83 -12.79
C LYS A 392 42.29 21.42 -12.60
N GLU A 393 43.58 21.31 -12.31
CA GLU A 393 44.26 20.03 -12.14
C GLU A 393 43.75 19.25 -10.92
N ILE A 394 43.43 19.95 -9.83
CA ILE A 394 42.90 19.33 -8.61
C ILE A 394 41.47 18.86 -8.85
N LEU A 395 40.63 19.69 -9.50
CA LEU A 395 39.26 19.32 -9.88
C LEU A 395 39.23 18.07 -10.76
N TYR A 396 40.14 17.99 -11.73
CA TYR A 396 40.24 16.81 -12.59
C TYR A 396 40.62 15.54 -11.79
N LYS A 397 41.64 15.64 -10.91
CA LYS A 397 42.05 14.52 -10.04
C LYS A 397 40.94 14.08 -9.09
N GLU A 398 40.26 15.03 -8.43
CA GLU A 398 39.15 14.73 -7.53
C GLU A 398 37.94 14.14 -8.29
N THR A 399 37.69 14.57 -9.52
CA THR A 399 36.64 13.99 -10.37
C THR A 399 36.97 12.56 -10.77
N GLN A 400 38.22 12.27 -11.13
CA GLN A 400 38.69 10.90 -11.39
C GLN A 400 38.57 10.02 -10.14
N ALA A 401 38.98 10.54 -8.98
CA ALA A 401 38.87 9.81 -7.72
C ALA A 401 37.40 9.51 -7.36
N LEU A 402 36.51 10.51 -7.50
CA LEU A 402 35.07 10.31 -7.35
C LEU A 402 34.55 9.22 -8.29
N ARG A 403 34.92 9.27 -9.58
CA ARG A 403 34.53 8.25 -10.55
C ARG A 403 34.96 6.85 -10.10
N CYS A 404 36.22 6.66 -9.69
CA CYS A 404 36.70 5.36 -9.22
C CYS A 404 35.97 4.88 -7.95
N ASP A 405 35.72 5.78 -7.00
CA ASP A 405 34.95 5.46 -5.79
C ASP A 405 33.53 5.00 -6.14
N LEU A 406 32.87 5.67 -7.09
CA LEU A 406 31.52 5.32 -7.53
C LEU A 406 31.51 4.03 -8.37
N GLU A 407 32.53 3.78 -9.19
CA GLU A 407 32.66 2.53 -9.95
C GLU A 407 32.67 1.30 -9.02
N ILE A 408 33.29 1.42 -7.85
CA ILE A 408 33.40 0.34 -6.87
C ILE A 408 32.16 0.25 -5.97
N ASN A 409 31.69 1.39 -5.45
CA ASN A 409 30.73 1.39 -4.32
C ASN A 409 29.31 1.84 -4.70
N LYS A 410 29.11 2.44 -5.88
CA LYS A 410 27.87 3.06 -6.33
C LYS A 410 27.68 2.90 -7.84
N ASN A 411 27.99 1.72 -8.36
CA ASN A 411 27.80 1.39 -9.77
C ASN A 411 26.55 0.52 -9.94
N LEU A 412 25.51 1.11 -10.54
CA LEU A 412 24.23 0.45 -10.76
C LEU A 412 24.39 -0.83 -11.59
N SER A 413 25.36 -0.85 -12.52
CA SER A 413 25.63 -2.02 -13.36
C SER A 413 26.20 -3.22 -12.61
N LEU A 414 26.68 -3.03 -11.37
CA LEU A 414 27.15 -4.10 -10.51
C LEU A 414 26.11 -4.40 -9.41
N LEU A 415 25.73 -3.37 -8.66
CA LEU A 415 24.94 -3.52 -7.45
C LEU A 415 23.50 -3.97 -7.72
N PHE A 416 22.89 -3.53 -8.83
CA PHE A 416 21.55 -4.02 -9.18
C PHE A 416 21.57 -5.45 -9.69
N LEU A 417 22.63 -5.86 -10.41
CA LEU A 417 22.77 -7.24 -10.85
C LEU A 417 22.92 -8.18 -9.65
N ASP A 418 23.77 -7.80 -8.69
CA ASP A 418 23.93 -8.56 -7.45
C ASP A 418 22.60 -8.62 -6.69
N TYR A 419 21.89 -7.49 -6.54
CA TYR A 419 20.58 -7.47 -5.90
C TYR A 419 19.59 -8.41 -6.59
N LEU A 420 19.48 -8.34 -7.92
CA LEU A 420 18.54 -9.16 -8.68
C LEU A 420 18.91 -10.64 -8.62
N ASP A 421 20.21 -10.98 -8.66
CA ASP A 421 20.66 -12.36 -8.55
C ASP A 421 20.32 -12.95 -7.17
N HIS A 422 20.52 -12.19 -6.09
CA HIS A 422 20.07 -12.58 -4.76
C HIS A 422 18.54 -12.71 -4.70
N PHE A 423 17.81 -11.78 -5.31
CA PHE A 423 16.35 -11.81 -5.38
C PHE A 423 15.84 -13.09 -6.07
N LEU A 424 16.47 -13.48 -7.17
CA LEU A 424 16.12 -14.68 -7.94
C LEU A 424 16.42 -15.99 -7.22
N GLN A 425 17.44 -16.01 -6.35
CA GLN A 425 17.88 -17.22 -5.64
C GLN A 425 17.18 -17.44 -4.29
N ASN A 426 16.62 -16.38 -3.70
CA ASN A 426 16.00 -16.44 -2.38
C ASN A 426 14.61 -17.09 -2.43
N SER A 427 14.28 -17.82 -1.36
CA SER A 427 12.92 -18.38 -1.19
C SER A 427 11.90 -17.28 -0.89
N THR A 428 10.62 -17.58 -1.08
CA THR A 428 9.51 -16.66 -0.77
C THR A 428 9.58 -16.15 0.68
N TYR A 429 9.88 -17.02 1.66
CA TYR A 429 10.08 -16.60 3.04
C TYR A 429 11.22 -15.57 3.21
N VAL A 430 12.39 -15.80 2.60
CA VAL A 430 13.51 -14.85 2.71
C VAL A 430 13.15 -13.52 2.07
N LEU A 431 12.54 -13.55 0.88
CA LEU A 431 12.04 -12.34 0.21
C LEU A 431 10.99 -11.62 1.05
N PHE A 432 10.09 -12.33 1.73
CA PHE A 432 9.13 -11.72 2.63
C PHE A 432 9.81 -10.98 3.79
N THR A 433 10.80 -11.60 4.45
CA THR A 433 11.51 -10.95 5.56
C THR A 433 12.25 -9.69 5.08
N GLN A 434 12.91 -9.76 3.91
CA GLN A 434 13.57 -8.61 3.29
C GLN A 434 12.56 -7.52 2.91
N PHE A 435 11.36 -7.88 2.45
CA PHE A 435 10.30 -6.94 2.14
C PHE A 435 9.81 -6.19 3.38
N ILE A 436 9.57 -6.89 4.49
CA ILE A 436 9.18 -6.26 5.77
C ILE A 436 10.25 -5.28 6.25
N GLU A 437 11.52 -5.67 6.18
CA GLU A 437 12.64 -4.80 6.53
C GLU A 437 12.75 -3.57 5.61
N HIS A 438 12.55 -3.80 4.31
CA HIS A 438 12.56 -2.73 3.34
C HIS A 438 11.39 -1.75 3.55
N LEU A 439 10.17 -2.26 3.78
CA LEU A 439 8.99 -1.47 4.11
C LEU A 439 9.21 -0.62 5.37
N ARG A 440 9.83 -1.20 6.40
CA ARG A 440 10.16 -0.51 7.66
C ARG A 440 11.16 0.62 7.48
N SER A 441 12.18 0.41 6.65
CA SER A 441 13.22 1.43 6.39
C SER A 441 12.75 2.51 5.41
N HIS A 442 11.79 2.19 4.54
CA HIS A 442 11.38 3.04 3.42
C HIS A 442 9.85 3.29 3.38
N PRO A 443 9.17 3.63 4.49
CA PRO A 443 7.70 3.65 4.55
C PRO A 443 7.07 4.64 3.55
N LYS A 444 7.75 5.75 3.25
CA LYS A 444 7.28 6.79 2.31
C LYS A 444 7.04 6.27 0.89
N TYR A 445 7.69 5.17 0.50
CA TYR A 445 7.51 4.52 -0.80
C TYR A 445 6.24 3.67 -0.87
N TYR A 446 5.62 3.37 0.28
CA TYR A 446 4.49 2.47 0.42
C TYR A 446 3.22 3.18 0.92
N THR A 447 3.24 4.52 0.96
CA THR A 447 2.14 5.33 1.51
C THR A 447 1.39 6.08 0.42
N HIS A 448 0.06 6.11 0.53
CA HIS A 448 -0.82 6.88 -0.37
C HIS A 448 -1.26 8.23 0.20
N GLU A 449 -0.79 8.60 1.40
CA GLU A 449 -1.18 9.83 2.07
C GLU A 449 -0.19 10.96 1.82
N LYS A 450 -0.72 12.17 1.62
CA LYS A 450 0.09 13.39 1.50
C LYS A 450 0.87 13.61 2.81
N GLY A 451 2.20 13.69 2.72
CA GLY A 451 3.06 14.03 3.86
C GLY A 451 3.96 12.90 4.37
N GLY A 452 3.92 11.71 3.76
CA GLY A 452 4.85 10.62 4.08
C GLY A 452 4.58 9.96 5.44
N GLY A 453 3.32 9.59 5.69
CA GLY A 453 2.86 8.92 6.91
C GLY A 453 3.23 7.43 7.00
N LEU A 454 2.60 6.70 7.92
CA LEU A 454 2.68 5.23 7.99
C LEU A 454 1.81 4.60 6.89
N ILE A 455 2.11 3.36 6.51
CA ILE A 455 1.30 2.60 5.55
C ILE A 455 -0.14 2.44 6.08
N SER A 456 -1.15 2.51 5.20
CA SER A 456 -2.55 2.32 5.60
C SER A 456 -2.83 0.85 5.92
N LYS A 457 -3.85 0.58 6.77
CA LYS A 457 -4.28 -0.79 7.11
C LYS A 457 -4.51 -1.63 5.84
N LYS A 458 -5.22 -1.07 4.86
CA LYS A 458 -5.55 -1.75 3.60
C LYS A 458 -4.29 -2.05 2.77
N ALA A 459 -3.43 -1.06 2.57
CA ALA A 459 -2.21 -1.26 1.78
C ALA A 459 -1.32 -2.33 2.44
N LEU A 460 -1.12 -2.26 3.76
CA LEU A 460 -0.35 -3.27 4.48
C LEU A 460 -0.95 -4.66 4.30
N PHE A 461 -2.27 -4.80 4.46
CA PHE A 461 -2.97 -6.06 4.23
C PHE A 461 -2.69 -6.61 2.82
N ASP A 462 -2.85 -5.78 1.79
CA ASP A 462 -2.64 -6.19 0.39
C ASP A 462 -1.20 -6.67 0.16
N HIS A 463 -0.19 -5.96 0.70
CA HIS A 463 1.22 -6.36 0.63
C HIS A 463 1.50 -7.70 1.33
N ILE A 464 0.98 -7.92 2.54
CA ILE A 464 1.19 -9.18 3.27
C ILE A 464 0.46 -10.34 2.59
N ASN A 465 -0.78 -10.10 2.17
CA ASN A 465 -1.61 -11.07 1.48
C ASN A 465 -0.97 -11.56 0.17
N PHE A 466 -0.24 -10.69 -0.54
CA PHE A 466 0.54 -11.07 -1.71
C PHE A 466 1.50 -12.22 -1.39
N TYR A 467 2.35 -12.06 -0.38
CA TYR A 467 3.34 -13.08 -0.01
C TYR A 467 2.72 -14.34 0.57
N PHE A 468 1.65 -14.22 1.36
CA PHE A 468 0.95 -15.40 1.85
C PHE A 468 0.39 -16.21 0.67
N LYS A 469 -0.24 -15.59 -0.33
CA LYS A 469 -0.71 -16.30 -1.53
C LYS A 469 0.42 -16.96 -2.32
N SER A 470 1.65 -16.43 -2.25
CA SER A 470 2.84 -16.97 -2.93
C SER A 470 3.62 -18.00 -2.11
N ALA A 471 3.27 -18.23 -0.84
CA ALA A 471 3.94 -19.21 0.01
C ALA A 471 3.68 -20.64 -0.47
N ALA A 472 4.69 -21.50 -0.40
CA ALA A 472 4.62 -22.87 -0.92
C ALA A 472 3.85 -23.83 0.01
N SER A 473 3.74 -23.52 1.31
CA SER A 473 3.05 -24.37 2.27
C SER A 473 2.46 -23.59 3.46
N PRO A 474 1.50 -24.19 4.20
CA PRO A 474 0.98 -23.63 5.45
C PRO A 474 2.06 -23.34 6.51
N GLU A 475 3.09 -24.18 6.62
CA GLU A 475 4.21 -23.96 7.55
C GLU A 475 5.01 -22.72 7.17
N GLU A 476 5.23 -22.48 5.88
CA GLU A 476 5.91 -21.28 5.40
C GLU A 476 5.06 -20.03 5.68
N LYS A 477 3.74 -20.07 5.43
CA LYS A 477 2.81 -18.97 5.79
C LYS A 477 2.88 -18.62 7.28
N ASN A 478 2.87 -19.63 8.14
CA ASN A 478 2.95 -19.44 9.59
C ASN A 478 4.29 -18.85 10.03
N LYS A 479 5.41 -19.25 9.40
CA LYS A 479 6.72 -18.61 9.62
C LYS A 479 6.73 -17.14 9.19
N MET A 480 6.15 -16.84 8.03
CA MET A 480 6.00 -15.46 7.56
C MET A 480 5.12 -14.65 8.52
N PHE A 481 3.97 -15.17 8.93
CA PHE A 481 3.08 -14.51 9.89
C PHE A 481 3.79 -14.21 11.21
N THR A 482 4.50 -15.19 11.79
CA THR A 482 5.27 -14.99 13.03
C THR A 482 6.28 -13.85 12.89
N TYR A 483 6.99 -13.79 11.75
CA TYR A 483 7.94 -12.72 11.49
C TYR A 483 7.23 -11.36 11.34
N PHE A 484 6.11 -11.30 10.62
CA PHE A 484 5.34 -10.08 10.46
C PHE A 484 4.76 -9.57 11.78
N ASP A 485 4.17 -10.45 12.58
CA ASP A 485 3.58 -10.15 13.88
C ASP A 485 4.60 -9.46 14.80
N ALA A 486 5.83 -10.00 14.86
CA ALA A 486 6.93 -9.42 15.62
C ALA A 486 7.37 -8.02 15.15
N HIS A 487 7.02 -7.61 13.93
CA HIS A 487 7.42 -6.33 13.34
C HIS A 487 6.25 -5.37 13.07
N MET A 488 5.00 -5.81 13.23
CA MET A 488 3.80 -5.07 12.83
C MET A 488 3.74 -3.66 13.44
N ASP A 489 4.09 -3.52 14.71
CA ASP A 489 4.07 -2.24 15.43
C ASP A 489 5.07 -1.21 14.90
N SER A 490 6.12 -1.66 14.21
CA SER A 490 7.07 -0.77 13.53
C SER A 490 6.58 -0.31 12.16
N LEU A 491 5.61 -1.02 11.57
CA LEU A 491 5.07 -0.74 10.24
C LEU A 491 3.82 0.14 10.30
N ILE A 492 2.93 -0.13 11.26
CA ILE A 492 1.67 0.57 11.41
C ILE A 492 1.30 0.69 12.89
N LYS A 493 0.75 1.84 13.28
CA LYS A 493 0.17 2.03 14.61
C LYS A 493 -1.32 1.70 14.54
N LEU A 494 -1.72 0.62 15.20
CA LEU A 494 -3.11 0.20 15.32
C LEU A 494 -3.45 -0.06 16.78
N ASP A 495 -4.57 0.47 17.23
CA ASP A 495 -5.13 0.11 18.54
C ASP A 495 -5.56 -1.37 18.54
N ASN A 496 -5.67 -1.95 19.74
CA ASN A 496 -5.95 -3.37 19.94
C ASN A 496 -7.19 -3.83 19.16
N HIS A 497 -8.27 -3.04 19.20
CA HIS A 497 -9.49 -3.30 18.43
C HIS A 497 -9.23 -3.44 16.92
N TYR A 498 -8.48 -2.51 16.31
CA TYR A 498 -8.18 -2.56 14.88
C TYR A 498 -7.20 -3.68 14.50
N LYS A 499 -6.28 -4.04 15.41
CA LYS A 499 -5.38 -5.19 15.24
C LYS A 499 -6.15 -6.51 15.19
N ILE A 500 -7.14 -6.72 16.07
CA ILE A 500 -7.97 -7.94 16.06
C ILE A 500 -8.63 -8.11 14.69
N TRP A 501 -9.26 -7.04 14.18
CA TRP A 501 -9.89 -7.09 12.87
C TRP A 501 -8.90 -7.29 11.74
N PHE A 502 -7.70 -6.69 11.80
CA PHE A 502 -6.65 -6.94 10.82
C PHE A 502 -6.26 -8.42 10.76
N TYR A 503 -6.06 -9.05 11.92
CA TYR A 503 -5.75 -10.47 11.98
C TYR A 503 -6.93 -11.37 11.59
N HIS A 504 -8.15 -10.99 11.93
CA HIS A 504 -9.36 -11.66 11.49
C HIS A 504 -9.48 -11.65 9.96
N ASP A 505 -9.24 -10.50 9.33
CA ASP A 505 -9.21 -10.36 7.86
C ASP A 505 -8.17 -11.30 7.24
N LEU A 506 -6.97 -11.41 7.85
CA LEU A 506 -5.93 -12.33 7.40
C LEU A 506 -6.34 -13.80 7.56
N LYS A 507 -6.91 -14.17 8.70
CA LYS A 507 -7.36 -15.55 8.99
C LYS A 507 -8.52 -15.97 8.09
N THR A 508 -9.39 -15.04 7.73
CA THR A 508 -10.50 -15.31 6.79
C THR A 508 -9.97 -15.61 5.39
N GLN A 509 -8.93 -14.90 4.93
CA GLN A 509 -8.30 -15.17 3.63
C GLN A 509 -7.34 -16.37 3.66
N HIS A 510 -6.74 -16.68 4.82
CA HIS A 510 -5.78 -17.76 5.03
C HIS A 510 -6.12 -18.54 6.32
N PRO A 511 -7.12 -19.44 6.29
CA PRO A 511 -7.60 -20.18 7.48
C PRO A 511 -6.55 -21.04 8.18
N GLU A 512 -5.46 -21.38 7.49
CA GLU A 512 -4.34 -22.16 8.01
C GLU A 512 -3.37 -21.37 8.91
N LEU A 513 -3.53 -20.04 9.00
CA LEU A 513 -2.72 -19.20 9.88
C LEU A 513 -3.06 -19.50 11.35
N GLN A 514 -2.02 -19.81 12.13
CA GLN A 514 -2.07 -20.07 13.56
C GLN A 514 -2.10 -18.74 14.31
N ILE A 515 -3.20 -18.00 14.16
CA ILE A 515 -3.43 -16.77 14.90
C ILE A 515 -4.24 -17.09 16.15
N ALA A 516 -3.60 -16.90 17.31
CA ALA A 516 -4.22 -16.97 18.63
C ALA A 516 -3.81 -15.71 19.43
N LEU A 517 -4.79 -14.86 19.71
CA LEU A 517 -4.61 -13.62 20.45
C LEU A 517 -4.86 -13.85 21.95
N PRO A 518 -4.17 -13.12 22.84
CA PRO A 518 -4.41 -13.18 24.27
C PRO A 518 -5.85 -12.81 24.65
N ALA A 519 -6.39 -13.43 25.71
CA ALA A 519 -7.76 -13.21 26.15
C ALA A 519 -8.05 -11.74 26.52
N ASN A 520 -7.15 -11.10 27.26
CA ASN A 520 -7.27 -9.70 27.65
C ASN A 520 -7.37 -8.76 26.43
N PHE A 521 -6.66 -9.07 25.35
CA PHE A 521 -6.71 -8.32 24.09
C PHE A 521 -8.10 -8.39 23.45
N ILE A 522 -8.69 -9.59 23.41
CA ILE A 522 -10.04 -9.80 22.89
C ILE A 522 -11.11 -9.11 23.76
N ILE A 523 -11.00 -9.24 25.09
CA ILE A 523 -11.93 -8.62 26.04
C ILE A 523 -11.92 -7.09 25.89
N GLU A 524 -10.76 -6.46 25.74
CA GLU A 524 -10.65 -5.03 25.44
C GLU A 524 -11.30 -4.68 24.08
N GLY A 525 -11.10 -5.54 23.07
CA GLY A 525 -11.78 -5.41 21.78
C GLY A 525 -13.30 -5.43 21.88
N MET A 526 -13.86 -6.31 22.73
CA MET A 526 -15.30 -6.41 23.01
C MET A 526 -15.83 -5.17 23.73
N LYS A 527 -15.08 -4.64 24.70
CA LYS A 527 -15.45 -3.41 25.43
C LYS A 527 -15.69 -2.23 24.48
N ASN A 528 -14.92 -2.15 23.39
CA ASN A 528 -14.99 -1.12 22.37
C ASN A 528 -16.10 -1.31 21.32
N LEU A 529 -16.77 -2.46 21.27
CA LEU A 529 -17.96 -2.60 20.40
C LEU A 529 -19.08 -1.71 20.95
N ASN A 530 -19.92 -1.13 20.09
CA ASN A 530 -21.06 -0.34 20.56
C ASN A 530 -22.26 -1.26 20.85
N LEU A 531 -23.10 -0.85 21.79
CA LEU A 531 -24.46 -1.39 21.89
C LEU A 531 -25.26 -0.91 20.67
N ILE A 532 -26.15 -1.76 20.17
CA ILE A 532 -27.09 -1.40 19.11
C ILE A 532 -28.43 -1.06 19.74
N SER A 533 -29.13 -0.06 19.21
CA SER A 533 -30.50 0.28 19.60
C SER A 533 -31.38 0.07 18.39
N GLU A 534 -32.23 -0.95 18.44
CA GLU A 534 -33.07 -1.37 17.31
C GLU A 534 -34.54 -1.23 17.65
N GLU A 535 -35.34 -0.85 16.66
CA GLU A 535 -36.79 -0.92 16.70
C GLU A 535 -37.23 -2.39 16.68
N ILE A 536 -38.21 -2.72 17.52
CA ILE A 536 -38.70 -4.09 17.63
C ILE A 536 -39.91 -4.31 16.74
N TYR A 537 -39.91 -5.39 15.97
CA TYR A 537 -40.94 -5.72 15.00
C TYR A 537 -41.62 -7.06 15.30
N TYR A 538 -42.90 -7.16 14.93
CA TYR A 538 -43.61 -8.43 14.85
C TYR A 538 -43.18 -9.19 13.60
N ASN A 539 -42.68 -10.43 13.76
CA ASN A 539 -42.16 -11.24 12.66
C ASN A 539 -43.17 -11.53 11.53
N THR A 540 -44.46 -11.60 11.84
CA THR A 540 -45.49 -12.03 10.87
C THR A 540 -45.99 -10.91 9.98
N SER A 541 -45.83 -9.65 10.40
CA SER A 541 -46.41 -8.48 9.70
C SER A 541 -45.43 -7.34 9.43
N TYR A 542 -44.20 -7.39 9.98
CA TYR A 542 -43.26 -6.26 9.95
C TYR A 542 -43.86 -4.96 10.51
N ASP A 543 -44.85 -5.07 11.39
CA ASP A 543 -45.34 -3.92 12.15
C ASP A 543 -44.44 -3.67 13.36
N PRO A 544 -44.08 -2.42 13.68
CA PRO A 544 -43.32 -2.09 14.88
C PRO A 544 -44.17 -2.40 16.12
N VAL A 545 -43.53 -2.95 17.14
CA VAL A 545 -44.11 -3.05 18.48
C VAL A 545 -44.08 -1.65 19.09
N LEU A 546 -45.21 -1.19 19.60
CA LEU A 546 -45.31 0.14 20.20
C LEU A 546 -45.08 0.10 21.71
N ASP A 547 -44.49 1.16 22.24
CA ASP A 547 -44.34 1.40 23.67
C ASP A 547 -45.62 2.01 24.30
N GLU A 548 -45.57 2.34 25.59
CA GLU A 548 -46.69 2.94 26.33
C GLU A 548 -47.14 4.31 25.78
N ASN A 549 -46.31 4.97 24.96
CA ASN A 549 -46.58 6.27 24.34
C ASN A 549 -47.05 6.15 22.88
N ASN A 550 -47.31 4.94 22.37
CA ASN A 550 -47.59 4.64 20.96
C ASN A 550 -46.42 4.94 20.00
N GLU A 551 -45.18 4.97 20.48
CA GLU A 551 -43.98 5.10 19.65
C GLU A 551 -43.31 3.73 19.43
N PRO A 552 -42.52 3.52 18.37
CA PRO A 552 -41.79 2.26 18.17
C PRO A 552 -40.89 1.93 19.37
N LEU A 553 -41.04 0.72 19.91
CA LEU A 553 -40.25 0.24 21.03
C LEU A 553 -38.80 0.05 20.58
N LEU A 554 -37.91 0.81 21.21
CA LEU A 554 -36.46 0.68 21.05
C LEU A 554 -35.87 -0.16 22.16
N VAL A 555 -35.06 -1.15 21.81
CA VAL A 555 -34.31 -1.96 22.77
C VAL A 555 -32.83 -1.84 22.48
N THR A 556 -32.08 -1.43 23.50
CA THR A 556 -30.62 -1.45 23.46
C THR A 556 -30.12 -2.87 23.75
N MET A 557 -29.24 -3.40 22.89
CA MET A 557 -28.79 -4.78 22.99
C MET A 557 -27.35 -4.95 22.46
N VAL A 558 -26.74 -6.08 22.83
CA VAL A 558 -25.45 -6.51 22.28
C VAL A 558 -25.68 -7.32 21.00
N HIS A 559 -24.99 -6.95 19.91
CA HIS A 559 -24.96 -7.80 18.70
C HIS A 559 -24.04 -9.00 18.93
N LEU A 560 -24.64 -10.16 19.24
CA LEU A 560 -23.92 -11.36 19.69
C LEU A 560 -22.94 -11.85 18.63
N THR A 561 -23.34 -11.88 17.36
CA THR A 561 -22.48 -12.32 16.25
C THR A 561 -21.16 -11.54 16.19
N ASN A 562 -21.19 -10.23 16.42
CA ASN A 562 -19.97 -9.40 16.36
C ASN A 562 -19.01 -9.72 17.51
N HIS A 563 -19.57 -9.99 18.71
CA HIS A 563 -18.77 -10.34 19.89
C HIS A 563 -18.16 -11.73 19.74
N LEU A 564 -18.93 -12.69 19.23
CA LEU A 564 -18.45 -14.06 19.00
C LEU A 564 -17.40 -14.12 17.89
N GLN A 565 -17.49 -13.30 16.84
CA GLN A 565 -16.46 -13.19 15.81
C GLN A 565 -15.08 -12.82 16.39
N LEU A 566 -15.01 -11.93 17.38
CA LEU A 566 -13.75 -11.63 18.05
C LEU A 566 -13.17 -12.85 18.77
N LEU A 567 -14.04 -13.71 19.32
CA LEU A 567 -13.65 -14.94 20.02
C LEU A 567 -13.17 -16.06 19.08
N GLU A 568 -13.34 -15.93 17.76
CA GLU A 568 -12.68 -16.82 16.78
C GLU A 568 -11.15 -16.67 16.77
N MET A 569 -10.65 -15.58 17.34
CA MET A 569 -9.24 -15.24 17.40
C MET A 569 -8.56 -15.70 18.68
N VAL A 570 -9.28 -16.33 19.62
CA VAL A 570 -8.72 -16.89 20.86
C VAL A 570 -8.88 -18.42 20.92
N ASP A 571 -7.90 -19.12 21.50
CA ASP A 571 -8.09 -20.53 21.84
C ASP A 571 -8.95 -20.65 23.11
N ILE A 572 -10.21 -21.03 22.90
CA ILE A 572 -11.21 -21.21 23.98
C ILE A 572 -10.73 -22.20 25.05
N ASN A 573 -9.87 -23.17 24.71
CA ASN A 573 -9.37 -24.15 25.67
C ASN A 573 -8.38 -23.56 26.69
N VAL A 574 -7.79 -22.40 26.38
CA VAL A 574 -6.78 -21.74 27.22
C VAL A 574 -7.41 -20.65 28.11
N LEU A 575 -8.67 -20.29 27.86
CA LEU A 575 -9.39 -19.30 28.67
C LEU A 575 -9.52 -19.76 30.12
N THR A 576 -9.10 -18.90 31.05
CA THR A 576 -9.31 -19.11 32.48
C THR A 576 -10.77 -18.84 32.86
N ALA A 577 -11.17 -19.26 34.07
CA ALA A 577 -12.50 -18.95 34.58
C ALA A 577 -12.76 -17.43 34.65
N GLU A 578 -11.76 -16.63 35.01
CA GLU A 578 -11.91 -15.16 35.06
C GLU A 578 -12.07 -14.56 33.66
N ASP A 579 -11.29 -15.02 32.67
CA ASP A 579 -11.45 -14.57 31.28
C ASP A 579 -12.88 -14.85 30.78
N LYS A 580 -13.39 -16.06 31.06
CA LYS A 580 -14.74 -16.46 30.67
C LYS A 580 -15.81 -15.62 31.36
N LEU A 581 -15.62 -15.26 32.63
CA LEU A 581 -16.54 -14.39 33.36
C LEU A 581 -16.55 -12.98 32.78
N GLU A 582 -15.40 -12.40 32.45
CA GLU A 582 -15.32 -11.08 31.79
C GLU A 582 -15.98 -11.10 30.40
N ILE A 583 -15.72 -12.13 29.59
CA ILE A 583 -16.38 -12.30 28.28
C ILE A 583 -17.90 -12.34 28.42
N LEU A 584 -18.42 -13.13 29.37
CA LEU A 584 -19.85 -13.24 29.62
C LEU A 584 -20.43 -11.91 30.13
N GLN A 585 -19.70 -11.18 30.97
CA GLN A 585 -20.10 -9.87 31.44
C GLN A 585 -20.23 -8.87 30.29
N GLU A 586 -19.26 -8.82 29.36
CA GLU A 586 -19.35 -7.93 28.20
C GLU A 586 -20.48 -8.31 27.24
N ILE A 587 -20.74 -9.61 27.03
CA ILE A 587 -21.88 -10.07 26.20
C ILE A 587 -23.22 -9.67 26.83
N MET A 588 -23.32 -9.69 28.16
CA MET A 588 -24.58 -9.42 28.88
C MET A 588 -24.74 -7.95 29.32
N ARG A 589 -23.80 -7.05 29.03
CA ARG A 589 -23.80 -5.68 29.56
C ARG A 589 -24.99 -4.81 29.12
N GLY A 590 -25.67 -5.18 28.04
CA GLY A 590 -26.84 -4.48 27.51
C GLY A 590 -28.19 -5.06 27.97
N ASP A 591 -28.19 -6.04 28.88
CA ASP A 591 -29.36 -6.78 29.38
C ASP A 591 -30.18 -7.55 28.32
N ALA A 592 -29.92 -7.37 27.04
CA ALA A 592 -30.47 -8.10 25.90
C ALA A 592 -29.41 -8.35 24.82
N ILE A 593 -29.63 -9.39 24.01
CA ILE A 593 -28.74 -9.75 22.89
C ILE A 593 -29.51 -9.91 21.58
N CYS A 594 -28.86 -9.61 20.46
CA CYS A 594 -29.35 -9.87 19.10
C CYS A 594 -28.49 -10.92 18.41
N LYS A 595 -29.11 -11.86 17.68
CA LYS A 595 -28.42 -12.87 16.88
C LYS A 595 -28.94 -12.88 15.44
N ASN A 596 -28.05 -13.12 14.48
CA ASN A 596 -28.43 -13.43 13.10
C ASN A 596 -29.02 -14.84 13.00
N ARG A 597 -30.16 -14.99 12.29
CA ARG A 597 -30.86 -16.29 12.18
C ARG A 597 -30.00 -17.44 11.63
N ASN A 598 -29.03 -17.16 10.75
CA ASN A 598 -28.22 -18.15 10.03
C ASN A 598 -26.74 -18.21 10.50
N ASP A 599 -26.45 -17.83 11.73
CA ASP A 599 -25.08 -17.84 12.26
C ASP A 599 -24.70 -19.21 12.87
N ASN A 600 -24.11 -20.08 12.04
CA ASN A 600 -23.66 -21.42 12.44
C ASN A 600 -22.50 -21.41 13.46
N PHE A 601 -21.66 -20.37 13.47
CA PHE A 601 -20.54 -20.28 14.41
C PHE A 601 -21.07 -20.07 15.83
N SER A 602 -22.00 -19.11 16.00
CA SER A 602 -22.68 -18.83 17.26
C SER A 602 -23.30 -20.09 17.88
N ASP A 603 -23.82 -20.99 17.04
CA ASP A 603 -24.47 -22.21 17.48
C ASP A 603 -23.49 -23.23 18.07
N THR A 604 -22.31 -23.39 17.49
CA THR A 604 -21.33 -24.39 17.97
C THR A 604 -20.39 -23.86 19.05
N PHE A 605 -20.25 -22.54 19.19
CA PHE A 605 -19.36 -21.91 20.16
C PHE A 605 -19.63 -22.36 21.60
N TRP A 606 -20.89 -22.34 22.04
CA TRP A 606 -21.27 -22.63 23.42
C TRP A 606 -20.98 -24.06 23.86
N LEU A 607 -21.01 -25.02 22.92
CA LEU A 607 -20.59 -26.40 23.19
C LEU A 607 -19.12 -26.44 23.60
N LYS A 608 -18.26 -25.78 22.82
CA LYS A 608 -16.81 -25.72 23.08
C LYS A 608 -16.48 -24.93 24.33
N PHE A 609 -17.20 -23.83 24.57
CA PHE A 609 -17.00 -22.96 25.75
C PHE A 609 -17.21 -23.71 27.07
N LEU A 610 -18.15 -24.66 27.09
CA LEU A 610 -18.56 -25.42 28.28
C LEU A 610 -18.00 -26.84 28.37
N GLU A 611 -17.47 -27.41 27.28
CA GLU A 611 -17.06 -28.83 27.20
C GLU A 611 -16.19 -29.29 28.37
N LYS A 612 -15.21 -28.46 28.76
CA LYS A 612 -14.26 -28.74 29.85
C LYS A 612 -14.48 -27.88 31.10
N GLU A 613 -15.61 -27.15 31.19
CA GLU A 613 -15.83 -26.20 32.28
C GLU A 613 -16.22 -26.88 33.60
N THR A 614 -15.64 -26.38 34.69
CA THR A 614 -15.86 -26.86 36.07
C THR A 614 -16.18 -25.75 37.06
N ASP A 615 -15.91 -24.48 36.76
CA ASP A 615 -16.18 -23.35 37.66
C ASP A 615 -17.68 -23.03 37.71
N ALA A 616 -18.24 -23.09 38.91
CA ALA A 616 -19.65 -22.84 39.17
C ALA A 616 -20.12 -21.43 38.78
N ARG A 617 -19.23 -20.42 38.87
CA ARG A 617 -19.53 -19.03 38.53
C ARG A 617 -19.71 -18.88 37.03
N VAL A 618 -18.82 -19.52 36.24
CA VAL A 618 -18.92 -19.54 34.77
C VAL A 618 -20.22 -20.23 34.36
N TRP A 619 -20.50 -21.42 34.91
CA TRP A 619 -21.76 -22.13 34.69
C TRP A 619 -22.99 -21.27 34.98
N ARG A 620 -22.98 -20.51 36.07
CA ARG A 620 -24.09 -19.59 36.42
C ARG A 620 -24.27 -18.48 35.41
N GLN A 621 -23.22 -17.77 35.04
CA GLN A 621 -23.33 -16.69 34.07
C GLN A 621 -23.69 -17.21 32.67
N THR A 622 -23.19 -18.38 32.26
CA THR A 622 -23.57 -18.97 30.97
C THR A 622 -25.02 -19.43 30.95
N LEU A 623 -25.52 -20.07 32.02
CA LEU A 623 -26.94 -20.44 32.11
C LEU A 623 -27.86 -19.22 32.17
N LYS A 624 -27.43 -18.14 32.85
CA LYS A 624 -28.13 -16.86 32.85
C LYS A 624 -28.25 -16.31 31.42
N LEU A 625 -27.15 -16.27 30.66
CA LEU A 625 -27.14 -15.84 29.25
C LEU A 625 -28.04 -16.72 28.37
N LEU A 626 -27.90 -18.04 28.48
CA LEU A 626 -28.58 -18.99 27.61
C LEU A 626 -30.09 -19.01 27.84
N PHE A 627 -30.54 -18.88 29.09
CA PHE A 627 -31.93 -19.04 29.45
C PHE A 627 -32.63 -17.74 29.80
N THR A 628 -32.00 -16.83 30.53
CA THR A 628 -32.68 -15.68 31.17
C THR A 628 -32.24 -14.31 30.63
N THR A 629 -31.41 -14.27 29.59
CA THR A 629 -31.15 -13.05 28.81
C THR A 629 -32.04 -13.07 27.56
N PRO A 630 -32.88 -12.03 27.35
CA PRO A 630 -33.70 -11.90 26.14
C PRO A 630 -32.86 -11.94 24.86
N CYS A 631 -33.26 -12.76 23.90
CA CYS A 631 -32.57 -12.89 22.62
C CYS A 631 -33.48 -12.53 21.44
N TYR A 632 -33.09 -11.52 20.69
CA TYR A 632 -33.77 -11.04 19.49
C TYR A 632 -33.13 -11.64 18.23
N SER A 633 -33.89 -11.67 17.13
CA SER A 633 -33.36 -12.02 15.81
C SER A 633 -33.23 -10.77 14.95
N SER A 634 -32.05 -10.54 14.37
CA SER A 634 -31.80 -9.40 13.48
C SER A 634 -32.66 -9.49 12.22
N LEU A 635 -33.20 -8.35 11.78
CA LEU A 635 -33.88 -8.16 10.50
C LEU A 635 -33.09 -7.19 9.60
N SER A 636 -33.58 -6.95 8.38
CA SER A 636 -33.02 -5.90 7.50
C SER A 636 -33.28 -4.50 8.04
N GLU A 637 -34.40 -4.32 8.74
CA GLU A 637 -34.80 -3.10 9.43
C GLU A 637 -35.28 -3.52 10.83
N GLY A 638 -34.51 -3.17 11.88
CA GLY A 638 -34.81 -3.51 13.27
C GLY A 638 -34.51 -4.96 13.69
N ALA A 639 -35.19 -5.40 14.75
CA ALA A 639 -35.07 -6.74 15.31
C ALA A 639 -36.43 -7.33 15.69
N ALA A 640 -36.54 -8.66 15.74
CA ALA A 640 -37.78 -9.35 16.12
C ALA A 640 -37.60 -10.20 17.38
N PHE A 641 -38.62 -10.21 18.23
CA PHE A 641 -38.69 -11.07 19.41
C PHE A 641 -39.72 -12.19 19.23
N TYR A 642 -39.39 -13.38 19.73
CA TYR A 642 -40.19 -14.61 19.57
C TYR A 642 -40.47 -15.15 20.96
N PRO A 643 -41.68 -15.01 21.50
CA PRO A 643 -41.93 -15.48 22.85
C PRO A 643 -41.87 -17.01 23.00
N ASP A 644 -41.97 -17.77 21.91
CA ASP A 644 -41.75 -19.21 21.83
C ASP A 644 -40.27 -19.61 21.70
N GLU A 645 -39.41 -18.67 21.32
CA GLU A 645 -37.95 -18.79 21.34
C GLU A 645 -37.33 -17.58 22.07
N PRO A 646 -37.61 -17.41 23.37
CA PRO A 646 -37.42 -16.12 24.06
C PRO A 646 -35.96 -15.80 24.43
N SER A 647 -35.11 -16.83 24.48
CA SER A 647 -33.72 -16.72 24.89
C SER A 647 -32.79 -17.48 23.95
N LEU A 648 -31.48 -17.27 24.11
CA LEU A 648 -30.47 -17.79 23.20
C LEU A 648 -30.59 -19.31 23.03
N PHE A 649 -30.77 -20.07 24.12
CA PHE A 649 -30.88 -21.54 24.09
C PHE A 649 -31.92 -22.06 23.09
N PHE A 650 -33.09 -21.42 23.00
CA PHE A 650 -34.16 -21.85 22.09
C PHE A 650 -33.86 -21.50 20.62
N LYS A 651 -32.95 -20.55 20.38
CA LYS A 651 -32.51 -20.08 19.06
C LYS A 651 -31.23 -20.76 18.55
N LEU A 652 -30.60 -21.65 19.33
CA LEU A 652 -29.42 -22.40 18.90
C LEU A 652 -29.83 -23.69 18.19
N ALA A 653 -29.21 -23.99 17.04
CA ALA A 653 -29.40 -25.28 16.37
C ALA A 653 -28.87 -26.46 17.21
N THR A 654 -27.82 -26.22 18.01
CA THR A 654 -27.12 -27.20 18.88
C THR A 654 -27.79 -27.45 20.24
N ARG A 655 -29.05 -27.01 20.39
CA ARG A 655 -29.83 -27.16 21.63
C ARG A 655 -29.90 -28.59 22.16
N SER A 656 -29.94 -29.59 21.27
CA SER A 656 -30.03 -31.00 21.64
C SER A 656 -28.74 -31.47 22.33
N GLU A 657 -27.60 -31.11 21.75
CA GLU A 657 -26.26 -31.41 22.23
C GLU A 657 -25.97 -30.68 23.54
N LEU A 658 -26.37 -29.41 23.65
CA LEU A 658 -26.30 -28.64 24.90
C LEU A 658 -27.12 -29.29 26.01
N THR A 659 -28.34 -29.74 25.68
CA THR A 659 -29.22 -30.45 26.63
C THR A 659 -28.54 -31.71 27.16
N GLU A 660 -27.93 -32.51 26.28
CA GLU A 660 -27.20 -33.71 26.69
C GLU A 660 -26.00 -33.39 27.58
N MET A 661 -25.29 -32.30 27.31
CA MET A 661 -24.18 -31.84 28.14
C MET A 661 -24.67 -31.46 29.54
N PHE A 662 -25.76 -30.70 29.64
CA PHE A 662 -26.35 -30.28 30.91
C PHE A 662 -26.84 -31.48 31.72
N LEU A 663 -27.46 -32.47 31.07
CA LEU A 663 -27.92 -33.70 31.71
C LEU A 663 -26.78 -34.51 32.37
N LYS A 664 -25.55 -34.38 31.88
CA LYS A 664 -24.36 -35.04 32.45
C LYS A 664 -23.71 -34.23 33.60
N LYS A 665 -24.18 -33.02 33.90
CA LYS A 665 -23.54 -32.09 34.83
C LYS A 665 -24.53 -31.68 35.96
N PRO A 666 -24.48 -32.33 37.14
CA PRO A 666 -25.43 -32.07 38.23
C PRO A 666 -25.54 -30.60 38.68
N ILE A 667 -24.43 -29.85 38.60
CA ILE A 667 -24.38 -28.43 38.97
C ILE A 667 -25.30 -27.56 38.11
N ALA A 668 -25.51 -27.93 36.84
CA ALA A 668 -26.33 -27.17 35.90
C ALA A 668 -27.81 -27.13 36.32
N PHE A 669 -28.33 -28.23 36.89
CA PHE A 669 -29.74 -28.29 37.32
C PHE A 669 -30.03 -27.34 38.47
N ASN A 670 -29.16 -27.35 39.48
CA ASN A 670 -29.31 -26.50 40.66
C ASN A 670 -29.24 -25.03 40.27
N ILE A 671 -28.25 -24.66 39.44
CA ILE A 671 -28.13 -23.27 39.01
C ILE A 671 -29.32 -22.86 38.14
N LEU A 672 -29.71 -23.68 37.15
CA LEU A 672 -30.84 -23.34 36.28
C LEU A 672 -32.16 -23.22 37.06
N MET A 673 -32.37 -24.05 38.09
CA MET A 673 -33.53 -23.91 38.98
C MET A 673 -33.49 -22.57 39.73
N GLU A 674 -32.33 -22.18 40.27
CA GLU A 674 -32.19 -20.89 40.95
C GLU A 674 -32.44 -19.71 40.00
N GLU A 675 -31.85 -19.73 38.80
CA GLU A 675 -32.02 -18.67 37.81
C GLU A 675 -33.48 -18.56 37.33
N LEU A 676 -34.20 -19.67 37.17
CA LEU A 676 -35.60 -19.67 36.71
C LEU A 676 -36.61 -19.29 37.80
N PHE A 677 -36.43 -19.78 39.04
CA PHE A 677 -37.45 -19.67 40.10
C PHE A 677 -37.08 -18.73 41.26
N LEU A 678 -35.79 -18.50 41.53
CA LEU A 678 -35.33 -17.71 42.69
C LEU A 678 -34.78 -16.33 42.32
N THR A 679 -34.77 -15.98 41.03
CA THR A 679 -34.35 -14.64 40.57
C THR A 679 -35.32 -13.58 41.05
N LYS A 680 -34.85 -12.70 41.94
CA LYS A 680 -35.69 -11.67 42.60
C LYS A 680 -36.21 -10.60 41.63
N GLN A 681 -35.46 -10.29 40.59
CA GLN A 681 -35.78 -9.27 39.59
C GLN A 681 -35.50 -9.82 38.18
N PRO A 682 -36.41 -10.63 37.64
CA PRO A 682 -36.26 -11.15 36.29
C PRO A 682 -36.40 -10.03 35.25
N VAL A 683 -35.67 -10.14 34.14
CA VAL A 683 -35.70 -9.16 33.05
C VAL A 683 -37.11 -9.13 32.44
N LYS A 684 -37.68 -7.93 32.31
CA LYS A 684 -38.97 -7.72 31.65
C LYS A 684 -38.78 -7.64 30.14
N VAL A 685 -39.64 -8.32 29.40
CA VAL A 685 -39.72 -8.28 27.93
C VAL A 685 -41.18 -8.04 27.57
N PHE A 686 -41.48 -6.83 27.11
CA PHE A 686 -42.86 -6.32 27.01
C PHE A 686 -43.59 -6.48 28.36
N ASP A 687 -44.80 -7.05 28.35
CA ASP A 687 -45.64 -7.27 29.54
C ASP A 687 -45.28 -8.55 30.32
N SER A 688 -44.25 -9.28 29.93
CA SER A 688 -43.90 -10.59 30.52
C SER A 688 -42.48 -10.59 31.10
N LYS A 689 -42.19 -11.58 31.95
CA LYS A 689 -40.83 -11.82 32.45
C LYS A 689 -40.15 -12.90 31.62
N ILE A 690 -38.86 -12.74 31.35
CA ILE A 690 -38.09 -13.71 30.55
C ILE A 690 -38.17 -15.14 31.11
N ASN A 691 -38.11 -15.30 32.44
CA ASN A 691 -38.22 -16.61 33.09
C ASN A 691 -39.57 -17.29 32.83
N GLU A 692 -40.66 -16.52 32.83
CA GLU A 692 -42.00 -17.04 32.52
C GLU A 692 -42.07 -17.49 31.07
N LEU A 693 -41.55 -16.67 30.14
CA LEU A 693 -41.49 -17.02 28.71
C LEU A 693 -40.65 -18.29 28.47
N VAL A 694 -39.53 -18.44 29.18
CA VAL A 694 -38.64 -19.60 29.09
C VAL A 694 -39.32 -20.86 29.63
N LEU A 695 -39.97 -20.76 30.79
CA LEU A 695 -40.77 -21.86 31.33
C LEU A 695 -41.90 -22.23 30.36
N ASN A 696 -42.56 -21.24 29.75
CA ASN A 696 -43.60 -21.47 28.74
C ASN A 696 -43.05 -22.20 27.52
N ALA A 697 -41.88 -21.81 27.03
CA ALA A 697 -41.20 -22.49 25.93
C ALA A 697 -40.80 -23.93 26.32
N PHE A 698 -40.36 -24.16 27.57
CA PHE A 698 -40.07 -25.49 28.12
C PHE A 698 -41.31 -26.38 28.25
N PHE A 699 -42.46 -25.79 28.51
CA PHE A 699 -43.72 -26.50 28.66
C PHE A 699 -44.59 -26.47 27.39
N SER A 700 -44.06 -25.96 26.27
CA SER A 700 -44.78 -25.88 25.00
C SER A 700 -45.19 -27.27 24.49
N ILE A 701 -46.37 -27.33 23.87
CA ILE A 701 -46.98 -28.58 23.37
C ILE A 701 -47.34 -28.37 21.88
N SER A 702 -47.08 -29.35 21.02
CA SER A 702 -47.41 -29.25 19.59
C SER A 702 -48.92 -29.34 19.37
N TYR A 703 -49.50 -28.31 18.73
CA TYR A 703 -50.91 -28.23 18.32
C TYR A 703 -51.05 -27.48 16.98
N ASP A 704 -52.15 -27.75 16.27
CA ASP A 704 -52.58 -27.04 15.05
C ASP A 704 -53.39 -25.75 15.34
N ASP A 705 -53.57 -25.36 16.61
CA ASP A 705 -54.50 -24.31 17.01
C ASP A 705 -53.80 -23.04 17.53
N VAL A 706 -54.30 -21.87 17.10
CA VAL A 706 -53.72 -20.54 17.32
C VAL A 706 -54.51 -19.81 18.41
N SER A 707 -54.36 -20.25 19.66
CA SER A 707 -54.99 -19.62 20.83
C SER A 707 -53.93 -19.01 21.77
N PRO A 708 -54.20 -17.84 22.40
CA PRO A 708 -53.32 -17.25 23.41
C PRO A 708 -53.37 -18.09 24.69
N SER A 709 -52.56 -19.15 24.70
CA SER A 709 -52.34 -20.06 25.83
C SER A 709 -51.02 -19.71 26.51
N PHE A 710 -50.93 -19.98 27.81
CA PHE A 710 -49.66 -19.92 28.55
C PHE A 710 -48.67 -20.94 27.97
N PHE A 711 -49.14 -22.13 27.59
CA PHE A 711 -48.38 -23.14 26.85
C PHE A 711 -48.58 -22.98 25.34
N ARG A 712 -47.80 -22.09 24.72
CA ARG A 712 -47.86 -21.84 23.27
C ARG A 712 -47.60 -23.11 22.44
N SER A 713 -48.21 -23.18 21.26
CA SER A 713 -47.94 -24.25 20.30
C SER A 713 -46.54 -24.09 19.70
N SER A 714 -45.70 -25.11 19.87
CA SER A 714 -44.38 -25.19 19.22
C SER A 714 -44.23 -26.55 18.54
N THR A 715 -43.80 -26.54 17.29
CA THR A 715 -43.60 -27.75 16.46
C THR A 715 -42.32 -28.52 16.82
N LYS A 716 -41.59 -28.12 17.87
CA LYS A 716 -40.18 -28.48 18.04
C LYS A 716 -39.74 -28.89 19.45
N PHE A 717 -40.62 -29.42 20.31
CA PHE A 717 -40.20 -29.83 21.66
C PHE A 717 -39.53 -31.22 21.68
N LEU A 718 -38.23 -31.27 22.00
CA LEU A 718 -37.40 -32.49 22.01
C LEU A 718 -37.63 -33.32 23.29
N PRO A 719 -37.69 -34.67 23.21
CA PRO A 719 -37.82 -35.55 24.39
C PRO A 719 -36.79 -35.31 25.50
N LYS A 720 -35.52 -35.03 25.16
CA LYS A 720 -34.45 -34.73 26.14
C LYS A 720 -34.63 -33.37 26.85
N GLY A 721 -35.32 -32.42 26.23
CA GLY A 721 -35.68 -31.16 26.88
C GLY A 721 -36.64 -31.37 28.05
N LYS A 722 -37.56 -32.35 27.94
CA LYS A 722 -38.43 -32.76 29.05
C LYS A 722 -37.62 -33.33 30.20
N GLU A 723 -36.64 -34.18 29.90
CA GLU A 723 -35.77 -34.77 30.91
C GLU A 723 -34.98 -33.71 31.68
N LEU A 724 -34.39 -32.73 30.98
CA LEU A 724 -33.67 -31.62 31.60
C LEU A 724 -34.58 -30.84 32.55
N LEU A 725 -35.78 -30.47 32.10
CA LEU A 725 -36.76 -29.77 32.92
C LEU A 725 -37.16 -30.58 34.15
N CYS A 726 -37.33 -31.90 34.01
CA CYS A 726 -37.64 -32.76 35.16
C CYS A 726 -36.50 -32.80 36.17
N LYS A 727 -35.24 -32.81 35.73
CA LYS A 727 -34.08 -32.70 36.62
C LYS A 727 -34.02 -31.36 37.33
N VAL A 728 -34.31 -30.25 36.64
CA VAL A 728 -34.40 -28.89 37.22
C VAL A 728 -35.49 -28.82 38.29
N LEU A 729 -36.64 -29.45 38.06
CA LEU A 729 -37.75 -29.51 39.01
C LEU A 729 -37.50 -30.50 40.16
N SER A 730 -36.55 -31.44 40.05
CA SER A 730 -36.31 -32.48 41.06
C SER A 730 -35.44 -31.97 42.21
N VAL A 731 -35.96 -31.05 43.01
CA VAL A 731 -35.27 -30.48 44.18
C VAL A 731 -35.61 -31.23 45.48
N GLY A 732 -34.60 -31.50 46.31
CA GLY A 732 -34.77 -32.14 47.62
C GLY A 732 -35.05 -31.18 48.78
N ASP A 733 -34.80 -29.88 48.57
CA ASP A 733 -34.94 -28.83 49.57
C ASP A 733 -36.40 -28.32 49.65
N ILE A 734 -36.98 -28.32 50.86
CA ILE A 734 -38.39 -27.97 51.12
C ILE A 734 -38.70 -26.51 50.74
N ASP A 735 -37.75 -25.59 50.96
CA ASP A 735 -37.94 -24.18 50.62
C ASP A 735 -38.00 -24.01 49.10
N LYS A 736 -37.10 -24.69 48.38
CA LYS A 736 -37.09 -24.71 46.91
C LYS A 736 -38.36 -25.38 46.34
N GLN A 737 -38.80 -26.48 46.95
CA GLN A 737 -40.07 -27.12 46.58
C GLN A 737 -41.26 -26.17 46.77
N THR A 738 -41.26 -25.37 47.84
CA THR A 738 -42.33 -24.41 48.15
C THR A 738 -42.42 -23.32 47.09
N VAL A 739 -41.27 -22.78 46.65
CA VAL A 739 -41.25 -21.77 45.57
C VAL A 739 -41.79 -22.34 44.26
N ILE A 740 -41.35 -23.53 43.87
CA ILE A 740 -41.84 -24.17 42.64
C ILE A 740 -43.34 -24.48 42.74
N LYS A 741 -43.83 -25.00 43.88
CA LYS A 741 -45.26 -25.21 44.13
C LYS A 741 -46.04 -23.90 44.04
N HIS A 742 -45.50 -22.80 44.57
CA HIS A 742 -46.11 -21.48 44.50
C HIS A 742 -46.24 -20.99 43.05
N PHE A 743 -45.19 -21.14 42.25
CA PHE A 743 -45.22 -20.82 40.81
C PHE A 743 -46.35 -21.57 40.08
N PHE A 744 -46.42 -22.90 40.24
CA PHE A 744 -47.50 -23.69 39.64
C PHE A 744 -48.87 -23.31 40.22
N LYS A 745 -48.93 -22.98 41.52
CA LYS A 745 -50.17 -22.54 42.19
C LYS A 745 -50.72 -21.31 41.48
N GLU A 746 -49.89 -20.29 41.33
CA GLU A 746 -50.20 -19.01 40.70
C GLU A 746 -50.58 -19.20 39.23
N MET A 747 -49.77 -19.93 38.47
CA MET A 747 -49.99 -20.17 37.05
C MET A 747 -51.35 -20.83 36.77
N PHE A 748 -51.70 -21.92 37.45
CA PHE A 748 -52.98 -22.58 37.25
C PHE A 748 -54.17 -21.78 37.82
N THR A 749 -53.93 -20.88 38.78
CA THR A 749 -54.98 -19.95 39.26
C THR A 749 -55.29 -18.90 38.21
N ASN A 750 -54.26 -18.36 37.55
CA ASN A 750 -54.40 -17.34 36.52
C ASN A 750 -54.86 -17.93 35.17
N HIS A 751 -54.54 -19.21 34.92
CA HIS A 751 -54.90 -19.92 33.68
C HIS A 751 -55.47 -21.34 33.96
N PRO A 752 -56.71 -21.47 34.46
CA PRO A 752 -57.28 -22.75 34.89
C PRO A 752 -57.40 -23.80 33.77
N GLN A 753 -57.69 -23.35 32.54
CA GLN A 753 -57.74 -24.21 31.34
C GLN A 753 -56.43 -24.92 31.03
N GLU A 754 -55.28 -24.39 31.48
CA GLU A 754 -53.96 -24.96 31.20
C GLU A 754 -53.62 -26.13 32.14
N PHE A 755 -54.31 -26.25 33.28
CA PHE A 755 -54.08 -27.33 34.26
C PHE A 755 -54.32 -28.72 33.65
N SER A 756 -55.46 -28.90 32.98
CA SER A 756 -55.82 -30.18 32.34
C SER A 756 -54.81 -30.56 31.24
N ARG A 757 -54.37 -29.56 30.45
CA ARG A 757 -53.40 -29.72 29.36
C ARG A 757 -52.01 -30.10 29.90
N PHE A 758 -51.52 -29.35 30.87
CA PHE A 758 -50.25 -29.62 31.54
C PHE A 758 -50.21 -31.02 32.15
N ASN A 759 -51.28 -31.40 32.88
CA ASN A 759 -51.36 -32.69 33.54
C ASN A 759 -51.29 -33.85 32.53
N LYS A 760 -51.97 -33.74 31.40
CA LYS A 760 -51.95 -34.75 30.34
C LYS A 760 -50.56 -34.98 29.73
N HIS A 761 -49.77 -33.92 29.56
CA HIS A 761 -48.52 -33.98 28.76
C HIS A 761 -47.23 -34.01 29.60
N PHE A 762 -47.26 -33.55 30.85
CA PHE A 762 -46.07 -33.42 31.70
C PHE A 762 -46.14 -34.17 33.03
N ALA A 763 -47.33 -34.47 33.57
CA ALA A 763 -47.46 -35.13 34.88
C ALA A 763 -46.72 -36.46 35.03
N PRO A 764 -46.60 -37.33 34.01
CA PRO A 764 -45.82 -38.56 34.13
C PRO A 764 -44.35 -38.33 34.49
N TYR A 765 -43.80 -37.19 34.05
CA TYR A 765 -42.37 -36.87 34.13
C TYR A 765 -42.00 -36.04 35.37
N LEU A 766 -42.99 -35.51 36.10
CA LEU A 766 -42.75 -34.68 37.28
C LEU A 766 -42.18 -35.47 38.47
N PRO A 767 -41.40 -34.82 39.35
CA PRO A 767 -40.98 -35.39 40.64
C PRO A 767 -42.19 -35.61 41.56
N GLN A 768 -42.06 -36.55 42.50
CA GLN A 768 -43.16 -37.02 43.35
C GLN A 768 -43.86 -35.89 44.09
N TYR A 769 -43.10 -34.94 44.68
CA TYR A 769 -43.67 -33.84 45.44
C TYR A 769 -44.56 -32.89 44.61
N LEU A 770 -44.32 -32.78 43.29
CA LEU A 770 -45.18 -32.03 42.37
C LEU A 770 -46.38 -32.85 41.91
N LYS A 771 -46.21 -34.17 41.73
CA LYS A 771 -47.32 -35.08 41.47
C LYS A 771 -48.34 -35.04 42.61
N ASP A 772 -47.86 -35.12 43.84
CA ASP A 772 -48.69 -35.04 45.05
C ASP A 772 -49.43 -33.70 45.11
N PHE A 773 -48.72 -32.58 44.91
CA PHE A 773 -49.31 -31.24 44.87
C PHE A 773 -50.41 -31.07 43.79
N ILE A 774 -50.18 -31.61 42.58
CA ILE A 774 -51.14 -31.55 41.48
C ILE A 774 -52.37 -32.41 41.77
N ASN A 775 -52.16 -33.61 42.34
CA ASN A 775 -53.23 -34.51 42.73
C ASN A 775 -54.09 -33.93 43.87
N GLU A 776 -53.48 -33.32 44.89
CA GLU A 776 -54.20 -32.60 45.97
C GLU A 776 -55.10 -31.48 45.43
N ARG A 777 -54.68 -30.83 44.33
CA ARG A 777 -55.49 -29.81 43.64
C ARG A 777 -56.66 -30.39 42.84
N GLN A 778 -56.51 -31.56 42.21
CA GLN A 778 -57.64 -32.25 41.57
C GLN A 778 -58.77 -32.53 42.55
N TYR A 779 -58.43 -32.94 43.78
CA TYR A 779 -59.40 -33.19 44.85
C TYR A 779 -60.11 -31.93 45.36
N SER A 780 -59.49 -30.75 45.27
CA SER A 780 -60.09 -29.48 45.71
C SER A 780 -60.90 -28.74 44.62
N SER A 781 -60.67 -29.04 43.33
CA SER A 781 -61.53 -28.56 42.22
C SER A 781 -62.78 -29.42 42.00
N ALA A 782 -62.75 -30.71 42.39
CA ALA A 782 -63.91 -31.61 42.29
C ALA A 782 -65.04 -31.26 43.28
N SER A 783 -64.78 -30.40 44.28
CA SER A 783 -65.76 -29.94 45.26
C SER A 783 -66.56 -28.69 44.84
N TYR A 784 -66.39 -28.16 43.62
CA TYR A 784 -67.10 -26.96 43.12
C TYR A 784 -67.92 -27.19 41.84
N ILE A 785 -68.30 -28.45 41.53
CA ILE A 785 -69.39 -28.75 40.59
C ILE A 785 -70.40 -29.61 41.33
N GLY A 786 -71.30 -28.93 42.04
CA GLY A 786 -72.31 -29.55 42.87
C GLY A 786 -73.08 -28.53 43.67
N HIS A 787 -73.63 -27.51 42.99
CA HIS A 787 -74.95 -26.91 43.22
C HIS A 787 -75.28 -25.90 42.12
#